data_AF-A0A6P1EEG3-F1
#
_entry.id   AF-A0A6P1EEG3-F1
#
_cell.length_a   1.000
_cell.length_b   1.000
_cell.length_c   1.000
_cell.angle_alpha   90.00
_cell.angle_beta   90.00
_cell.angle_gamma   90.00
#
_symmetry.space_group_name_H-M   'P 1'
#
loop_
_entity.id
_entity.type
_entity.pdbx_description
1 polymer ?
#
loop_
_entity_poly.entity_id
_entity_poly.type
_entity_poly.pdbx_seq_one_letter_code
_entity_poly.pdbx_strand_id
1 'polypeptide(L)'
;MPISATDIKMRQSQRLTDNPDGGGRMVQAEIVDGEMNNLFPDIGDEERTTGRATLRKMFVHVDTPNTDVLKDAIGVLVDPPSDPRVTVSMFATGSYSDVRADARNRVEGYIIRGAESRYILLGNHFIGQMTLQFYCMKDAPSPDINDNLCLATTAVGFTPTEQFVRVKGILSRTSGTFYDDGGAFERDVIVIETVNALLFNFFGQEVLRYTGAKPPTRIYGTNIVDATSYHSVKRLTEDAKPGDLSVQVDTPYVNIVPTSTAETAVSDVLAGLGTISYVQSGPAGSLAMAYSSAFSAGVPVVRFLGGPLALASVKVLAGNIELTDDGSGQLISAVTSPWAGTIDYLAGTVSLANANGVGATSVSISATPAGAIIQQGFTDEIAVTQNNQGYNWLFQIQPLPAPGTVVVDYRALGKWVRLADNGRGQLVGKPGQGGGTVNYATGAVVMTAGALPDLQSSVLIGWGTPALAEARTGDTSIAPPALHFILGNSGVVPGSAQFTLRVAGADVQVTDNGTGGLLIAGALRGTISYTTGEVMIRPSALPDADSQLACAYEYGQALAATAQPVPDGAGGVAFVVSQGPIRAGSLLLDWTVSISDSPDGMPSIPQIKRVIAKDDGQGNIVAVSVGGQALAVLLGSVNYTTGAINLQAGRFIVKEVSVPKYEVDTRGRWRVIGYYRVNVEAKFSAGTIISMGWMLVGDAQAAANESLPLPPVQLLLTPTISDSIVPGSVRFTFKGLTYVDRNGGLYHSIDPVSGAGIYAGSIDYSAGVANVTRWTPGGSNSVQIQSLLTRIADPGTASVFFRTPGSPLRPGNFTLRATTLDGIQLTAVADINGVITGGSVRGLVDWETGSAKVEFGTMILAAGNEGEPWFDPAAVVGDQVWKPTLVIAGSVYIGAVVFRSIPLSAVVIGLESVRLPSDGRVPAFKPGQTVLIHHTVDHPVPSPAAGQTVTFGRGRQSAVQVRDAKGVPVDSAWYSSDLDGGSLTFSDPLNLSAYTLPISIRERVEDRRLVVQPQITGEIEINTGLTHDYPAGEAMISTALRLGEANGSLDLQARVLNLFDQMTWTNVWSSEVIGGQAPSSYNDTDYPILLTNADAITERWAIRFTASTAFEVIGETVGIIAAGNTTADLSPINPRTNRPYFTISRQGWGAGWSVNNVVRFDTVGGLAPIWMVRTTLPGTPQEATDSTRFEVIGNIAGAQQ
;
A
#
# COMPACT_ATOMS: atom_id res chain seq x y z
N MET A 1 -40.36 -1.25 -47.32
CA MET A 1 -39.28 -2.00 -48.00
C MET A 1 -38.30 -2.35 -46.91
N PRO A 2 -37.80 -3.60 -46.84
CA PRO A 2 -36.82 -3.97 -45.83
C PRO A 2 -35.61 -3.03 -45.89
N ILE A 3 -35.05 -2.69 -44.73
CA ILE A 3 -33.86 -1.84 -44.61
C ILE A 3 -32.72 -2.47 -45.42
N SER A 4 -32.06 -1.70 -46.27
CA SER A 4 -30.87 -2.11 -47.02
C SER A 4 -29.61 -1.48 -46.42
N ALA A 5 -28.43 -2.01 -46.77
CA ALA A 5 -27.16 -1.43 -46.31
C ALA A 5 -27.01 0.05 -46.73
N THR A 6 -27.58 0.45 -47.88
CA THR A 6 -27.54 1.83 -48.36
C THR A 6 -28.45 2.78 -47.58
N ASP A 7 -29.41 2.25 -46.81
CA ASP A 7 -30.31 3.04 -45.96
C ASP A 7 -29.66 3.39 -44.61
N ILE A 8 -28.53 2.76 -44.25
CA ILE A 8 -27.78 3.08 -43.03
C ILE A 8 -26.76 4.17 -43.37
N LYS A 9 -26.97 5.38 -42.84
CA LYS A 9 -26.16 6.56 -43.13
C LYS A 9 -25.36 7.02 -41.92
N MET A 10 -24.10 7.37 -42.15
CA MET A 10 -23.27 8.07 -41.17
C MET A 10 -23.47 9.57 -41.35
N ARG A 11 -23.97 10.26 -40.34
CA ARG A 11 -24.30 11.69 -40.42
C ARG A 11 -23.38 12.52 -39.51
N GLN A 12 -23.04 13.72 -39.96
CA GLN A 12 -22.26 14.67 -39.17
C GLN A 12 -23.09 15.27 -38.03
N SER A 13 -22.39 15.73 -36.98
CA SER A 13 -22.97 16.60 -35.95
C SER A 13 -23.04 18.06 -36.43
N GLN A 14 -23.89 18.86 -35.81
CA GLN A 14 -24.13 20.28 -36.10
C GLN A 14 -22.83 21.09 -36.21
N ARG A 15 -21.88 20.82 -35.32
CA ARG A 15 -20.54 21.41 -35.35
C ARG A 15 -19.51 20.32 -35.33
N LEU A 16 -18.98 19.96 -36.49
CA LEU A 16 -17.87 19.03 -36.58
C LEU A 16 -16.55 19.76 -36.26
N THR A 17 -16.34 20.11 -34.99
CA THR A 17 -15.13 20.78 -34.47
C THR A 17 -14.66 20.10 -33.19
N ASP A 18 -13.38 20.27 -32.84
CA ASP A 18 -12.81 19.83 -31.56
C ASP A 18 -12.83 20.97 -30.51
N ASN A 19 -13.66 21.99 -30.74
CA ASN A 19 -13.84 23.09 -29.78
C ASN A 19 -14.80 22.67 -28.66
N PRO A 20 -14.83 23.38 -27.51
CA PRO A 20 -15.73 23.04 -26.39
C PRO A 20 -17.22 22.94 -26.79
N ASP A 21 -17.66 23.67 -27.81
CA ASP A 21 -19.02 23.66 -28.37
C ASP A 21 -19.22 22.68 -29.53
N GLY A 22 -18.18 21.96 -29.95
CA GLY A 22 -18.23 20.93 -31.00
C GLY A 22 -19.21 19.80 -30.65
N GLY A 23 -19.78 19.13 -31.64
CA GLY A 23 -20.87 18.16 -31.48
C GLY A 23 -22.24 18.78 -31.69
N GLY A 24 -23.18 18.51 -30.77
CA GLY A 24 -24.58 18.91 -30.89
C GLY A 24 -25.44 17.89 -31.63
N ARG A 25 -26.50 18.37 -32.28
CA ARG A 25 -27.51 17.53 -32.96
C ARG A 25 -27.02 17.03 -34.32
N MET A 26 -27.62 15.96 -34.82
CA MET A 26 -27.37 15.48 -36.18
C MET A 26 -27.71 16.56 -37.22
N VAL A 27 -26.97 16.62 -38.33
CA VAL A 27 -27.34 17.35 -39.56
C VAL A 27 -27.53 16.39 -40.73
N GLN A 28 -28.05 16.87 -41.87
CA GLN A 28 -28.24 16.01 -43.05
C GLN A 28 -26.91 15.72 -43.78
N ALA A 29 -25.84 16.48 -43.52
CA ALA A 29 -24.53 16.21 -44.11
C ALA A 29 -24.06 14.78 -43.76
N GLU A 30 -23.73 14.00 -44.79
CA GLU A 30 -23.27 12.62 -44.68
C GLU A 30 -21.75 12.58 -44.51
N ILE A 31 -21.27 11.65 -43.70
CA ILE A 31 -19.87 11.23 -43.65
C ILE A 31 -19.73 10.16 -44.72
N VAL A 32 -19.22 10.56 -45.89
CA VAL A 32 -19.11 9.71 -47.08
C VAL A 32 -17.96 8.69 -46.91
N ASP A 33 -18.21 7.44 -47.27
CA ASP A 33 -17.20 6.37 -47.25
C ASP A 33 -16.02 6.69 -48.18
N GLY A 34 -14.79 6.48 -47.71
CA GLY A 34 -13.55 6.71 -48.47
C GLY A 34 -13.13 8.17 -48.70
N GLU A 35 -13.94 9.15 -48.30
CA GLU A 35 -13.58 10.57 -48.41
C GLU A 35 -12.63 11.00 -47.29
N MET A 36 -11.49 11.58 -47.66
CA MET A 36 -10.49 12.02 -46.69
C MET A 36 -10.99 13.21 -45.88
N ASN A 37 -10.65 13.21 -44.59
CA ASN A 37 -10.84 14.32 -43.66
C ASN A 37 -12.30 14.77 -43.40
N ASN A 38 -13.29 13.94 -43.71
CA ASN A 38 -14.70 14.30 -43.52
C ASN A 38 -15.24 14.07 -42.08
N LEU A 39 -14.46 13.41 -41.21
CA LEU A 39 -14.72 13.24 -39.77
C LEU A 39 -13.62 13.87 -38.90
N PHE A 40 -12.36 13.47 -39.13
CA PHE A 40 -11.18 14.01 -38.47
C PHE A 40 -10.35 14.84 -39.45
N PRO A 41 -9.81 16.00 -39.05
CA PRO A 41 -8.88 16.76 -39.90
C PRO A 41 -7.50 16.08 -39.96
N ASP A 42 -6.65 16.57 -40.87
CA ASP A 42 -5.24 16.18 -40.93
C ASP A 42 -4.54 16.31 -39.57
N ILE A 43 -3.56 15.43 -39.33
CA ILE A 43 -2.73 15.47 -38.12
C ILE A 43 -1.66 16.54 -38.31
N GLY A 44 -1.67 17.57 -37.46
CA GLY A 44 -0.70 18.68 -37.53
C GLY A 44 0.67 18.36 -36.91
N ASP A 45 1.68 19.15 -37.24
CA ASP A 45 3.06 19.00 -36.71
C ASP A 45 3.13 19.11 -35.18
N GLU A 46 2.33 20.00 -34.58
CA GLU A 46 2.25 20.16 -33.13
C GLU A 46 1.63 18.92 -32.46
N GLU A 47 0.64 18.30 -33.12
CA GLU A 47 0.01 17.05 -32.66
C GLU A 47 1.01 15.88 -32.74
N ARG A 48 1.92 15.87 -33.72
CA ARG A 48 3.04 14.92 -33.80
C ARG A 48 4.17 15.20 -32.80
N THR A 49 4.31 16.44 -32.33
CA THR A 49 5.36 16.84 -31.38
C THR A 49 4.97 16.56 -29.94
N THR A 50 3.73 16.90 -29.57
CA THR A 50 3.25 16.84 -28.17
C THR A 50 2.28 15.70 -27.92
N GLY A 51 1.67 15.15 -28.97
CA GLY A 51 0.55 14.22 -28.89
C GLY A 51 -0.78 14.92 -28.61
N ARG A 52 -1.89 14.39 -29.13
CA ARG A 52 -3.24 14.94 -28.88
C ARG A 52 -4.34 13.87 -28.85
N ALA A 53 -5.38 14.11 -28.06
CA ALA A 53 -6.66 13.42 -28.13
C ALA A 53 -7.74 14.35 -28.74
N THR A 54 -8.31 13.94 -29.88
CA THR A 54 -9.34 14.69 -30.62
C THR A 54 -10.68 13.97 -30.49
N LEU A 55 -11.73 14.69 -30.09
CA LEU A 55 -13.07 14.13 -29.92
C LEU A 55 -14.00 14.63 -31.02
N ARG A 56 -14.70 13.70 -31.70
CA ARG A 56 -15.66 14.02 -32.77
C ARG A 56 -16.96 13.27 -32.57
N LYS A 57 -18.08 13.98 -32.72
CA LYS A 57 -19.41 13.37 -32.66
C LYS A 57 -19.91 13.04 -34.06
N MET A 58 -20.48 11.85 -34.20
CA MET A 58 -21.18 11.42 -35.40
C MET A 58 -22.48 10.70 -35.02
N PHE A 59 -23.32 10.44 -36.01
CA PHE A 59 -24.56 9.72 -35.83
C PHE A 59 -24.69 8.58 -36.83
N VAL A 60 -25.18 7.45 -36.37
CA VAL A 60 -25.72 6.39 -37.24
C VAL A 60 -27.21 6.69 -37.42
N HIS A 61 -27.70 6.74 -38.66
CA HIS A 61 -29.09 7.07 -38.97
C HIS A 61 -29.67 6.05 -39.94
N VAL A 62 -30.83 5.50 -39.59
CA VAL A 62 -31.65 4.65 -40.47
C VAL A 62 -32.52 5.57 -41.33
N ASP A 63 -32.17 5.70 -42.60
CA ASP A 63 -32.83 6.62 -43.54
C ASP A 63 -33.89 5.90 -44.38
N THR A 64 -34.93 5.38 -43.72
CA THR A 64 -36.06 4.75 -44.40
C THR A 64 -37.34 5.58 -44.29
N PRO A 65 -38.21 5.57 -45.32
CA PRO A 65 -39.47 6.32 -45.33
C PRO A 65 -40.58 5.67 -44.47
N ASN A 66 -40.24 4.67 -43.65
CA ASN A 66 -41.15 3.90 -42.79
C ASN A 66 -40.56 3.76 -41.38
N THR A 67 -41.19 2.97 -40.51
CA THR A 67 -40.75 2.67 -39.14
C THR A 67 -40.19 1.26 -39.03
N ASP A 68 -39.54 0.74 -40.07
CA ASP A 68 -38.94 -0.59 -40.00
C ASP A 68 -37.84 -0.62 -38.92
N VAL A 69 -37.69 -1.76 -38.25
CA VAL A 69 -36.80 -1.92 -37.09
C VAL A 69 -35.47 -2.50 -37.54
N LEU A 70 -34.37 -1.80 -37.24
CA LEU A 70 -33.03 -2.41 -37.26
C LEU A 70 -32.75 -3.01 -35.87
N LYS A 71 -32.81 -4.34 -35.78
CA LYS A 71 -32.67 -5.06 -34.52
C LYS A 71 -31.23 -5.31 -34.13
N ASP A 72 -30.95 -5.39 -32.83
CA ASP A 72 -29.64 -5.72 -32.27
C ASP A 72 -28.49 -4.88 -32.89
N ALA A 73 -28.75 -3.59 -33.08
CA ALA A 73 -27.84 -2.71 -33.80
C ALA A 73 -26.57 -2.44 -32.99
N ILE A 74 -25.42 -2.85 -33.51
CA ILE A 74 -24.11 -2.61 -32.93
C ILE A 74 -23.20 -1.82 -33.88
N GLY A 75 -22.35 -0.98 -33.31
CA GLY A 75 -21.23 -0.34 -34.00
C GLY A 75 -19.92 -1.00 -33.60
N VAL A 76 -19.06 -1.30 -34.57
CA VAL A 76 -17.72 -1.90 -34.35
C VAL A 76 -16.67 -1.14 -35.16
N LEU A 77 -15.47 -1.02 -34.61
CA LEU A 77 -14.28 -0.64 -35.39
C LEU A 77 -13.68 -1.92 -35.95
N VAL A 78 -13.48 -1.98 -37.27
CA VAL A 78 -13.04 -3.20 -37.97
C VAL A 78 -11.54 -3.15 -38.20
N ASP A 79 -11.05 -2.01 -38.69
CA ASP A 79 -9.64 -1.81 -39.01
C ASP A 79 -9.06 -0.70 -38.12
N PRO A 80 -7.99 -0.97 -37.35
CA PRO A 80 -7.24 0.08 -36.68
C PRO A 80 -6.49 0.95 -37.70
N PRO A 81 -6.09 2.17 -37.32
CA PRO A 81 -5.15 2.96 -38.10
C PRO A 81 -3.87 2.19 -38.43
N SER A 82 -3.30 2.41 -39.61
CA SER A 82 -2.03 1.83 -40.07
C SER A 82 -0.83 2.37 -39.27
N ASP A 83 -0.88 3.65 -38.85
CA ASP A 83 0.16 4.23 -38.00
C ASP A 83 0.00 3.72 -36.56
N PRO A 84 0.96 2.94 -36.01
CA PRO A 84 0.86 2.41 -34.64
C PRO A 84 0.86 3.50 -33.56
N ARG A 85 1.20 4.75 -33.91
CA ARG A 85 1.11 5.91 -33.01
C ARG A 85 -0.27 6.55 -32.99
N VAL A 86 -1.20 6.12 -33.85
CA VAL A 86 -2.56 6.62 -33.90
C VAL A 86 -3.51 5.52 -33.45
N THR A 87 -4.34 5.82 -32.45
CA THR A 87 -5.38 4.89 -32.00
C THR A 87 -6.74 5.56 -32.05
N VAL A 88 -7.75 4.82 -32.50
CA VAL A 88 -9.14 5.27 -32.51
C VAL A 88 -9.97 4.41 -31.56
N SER A 89 -10.79 5.07 -30.76
CA SER A 89 -11.78 4.43 -29.89
C SER A 89 -13.11 5.17 -29.98
N MET A 90 -14.19 4.52 -29.59
CA MET A 90 -15.52 5.10 -29.56
C MET A 90 -16.19 4.91 -28.20
N PHE A 91 -17.07 5.84 -27.85
CA PHE A 91 -17.90 5.77 -26.66
C PHE A 91 -19.22 6.51 -26.90
N ALA A 92 -20.18 6.35 -26.00
CA ALA A 92 -21.45 7.08 -26.04
C ALA A 92 -21.72 7.78 -24.71
N THR A 93 -22.28 8.99 -24.78
CA THR A 93 -22.75 9.76 -23.63
C THR A 93 -24.24 9.52 -23.35
N GLY A 94 -24.96 8.90 -24.29
CA GLY A 94 -26.42 8.73 -24.26
C GLY A 94 -27.21 9.96 -24.66
N SER A 95 -26.56 11.09 -24.98
CA SER A 95 -27.23 12.34 -25.34
C SER A 95 -27.18 12.61 -26.85
N TYR A 96 -28.28 13.14 -27.38
CA TYR A 96 -28.39 13.51 -28.79
C TYR A 96 -27.91 14.93 -29.08
N SER A 97 -27.79 15.79 -28.06
CA SER A 97 -27.47 17.21 -28.21
C SER A 97 -26.23 17.65 -27.43
N ASP A 98 -25.57 16.73 -26.74
CA ASP A 98 -24.33 17.02 -26.01
C ASP A 98 -23.23 17.54 -26.92
N VAL A 99 -22.38 18.37 -26.32
CA VAL A 99 -21.22 18.97 -26.95
C VAL A 99 -19.94 18.36 -26.39
N ARG A 100 -18.81 18.72 -26.98
CA ARG A 100 -17.49 18.19 -26.63
C ARG A 100 -17.14 18.43 -25.17
N ALA A 101 -17.57 19.54 -24.58
CA ALA A 101 -17.39 19.79 -23.15
C ALA A 101 -18.06 18.72 -22.28
N ASP A 102 -19.27 18.28 -22.63
CA ASP A 102 -20.00 17.22 -21.93
C ASP A 102 -19.31 15.86 -22.12
N ALA A 103 -18.91 15.56 -23.36
CA ALA A 103 -18.20 14.33 -23.71
C ALA A 103 -16.85 14.23 -22.99
N ARG A 104 -16.10 15.34 -22.93
CA ARG A 104 -14.87 15.46 -22.14
C ARG A 104 -15.14 15.21 -20.66
N ASN A 105 -16.15 15.85 -20.07
CA ASN A 105 -16.49 15.65 -18.66
C ASN A 105 -16.83 14.18 -18.34
N ARG A 106 -17.46 13.47 -19.28
CA ARG A 106 -17.77 12.03 -19.18
C ARG A 106 -16.52 11.15 -19.23
N VAL A 107 -15.57 11.47 -20.12
CA VAL A 107 -14.27 10.77 -20.23
C VAL A 107 -13.41 11.02 -18.99
N GLU A 108 -13.30 12.28 -18.55
CA GLU A 108 -12.54 12.67 -17.37
C GLU A 108 -13.21 12.25 -16.05
N GLY A 109 -14.49 11.83 -16.09
CA GLY A 109 -15.22 11.24 -14.97
C GLY A 109 -14.64 9.94 -14.39
N TYR A 110 -13.51 9.46 -14.92
CA TYR A 110 -12.77 8.29 -14.45
C TYR A 110 -12.31 8.44 -12.98
N ILE A 111 -11.99 9.66 -12.56
CA ILE A 111 -11.66 9.98 -11.16
C ILE A 111 -12.67 10.99 -10.64
N ILE A 112 -13.28 10.67 -9.50
CA ILE A 112 -14.19 11.56 -8.77
C ILE A 112 -13.63 11.92 -7.39
N ARG A 113 -14.15 13.01 -6.83
CA ARG A 113 -13.87 13.42 -5.45
C ARG A 113 -14.38 12.37 -4.47
N GLY A 114 -13.47 11.82 -3.66
CA GLY A 114 -13.75 10.84 -2.62
C GLY A 114 -13.99 11.49 -1.25
N ALA A 115 -13.64 10.76 -0.18
CA ALA A 115 -13.74 11.26 1.19
C ALA A 115 -12.72 12.38 1.47
N GLU A 116 -13.07 13.28 2.40
CA GLU A 116 -12.16 14.33 2.87
C GLU A 116 -10.90 13.70 3.46
N SER A 117 -9.74 14.21 3.06
CA SER A 117 -8.45 13.71 3.55
C SER A 117 -8.15 14.25 4.95
N ARG A 118 -7.12 13.68 5.61
CA ARG A 118 -6.59 14.19 6.88
C ARG A 118 -5.62 15.37 6.70
N TYR A 119 -5.44 15.84 5.46
CA TYR A 119 -4.55 16.93 5.12
C TYR A 119 -5.30 18.26 5.15
N ILE A 120 -4.66 19.28 5.71
CA ILE A 120 -5.17 20.64 5.73
C ILE A 120 -4.21 21.53 4.96
N LEU A 121 -4.72 22.25 3.96
CA LEU A 121 -3.91 23.13 3.12
C LEU A 121 -3.27 24.24 3.95
N LEU A 122 -1.94 24.34 3.91
CA LEU A 122 -1.16 25.30 4.69
C LEU A 122 -0.87 26.53 3.83
N GLY A 123 -1.41 27.68 4.23
CA GLY A 123 -1.24 28.93 3.49
C GLY A 123 -1.98 28.98 2.15
N ASN A 124 -1.80 30.07 1.42
CA ASN A 124 -2.48 30.31 0.14
C ASN A 124 -1.62 29.86 -1.03
N HIS A 125 -2.26 29.19 -1.99
CA HIS A 125 -1.65 28.72 -3.22
C HIS A 125 -2.31 29.38 -4.43
N PHE A 126 -1.50 29.80 -5.39
CA PHE A 126 -1.93 30.62 -6.52
C PHE A 126 -1.74 29.91 -7.86
N ILE A 127 -2.47 30.37 -8.86
CA ILE A 127 -2.41 29.88 -10.24
C ILE A 127 -0.95 29.84 -10.72
N GLY A 128 -0.56 28.73 -11.35
CA GLY A 128 0.79 28.49 -11.87
C GLY A 128 1.74 27.79 -10.89
N GLN A 129 1.42 27.69 -9.60
CA GLN A 129 2.27 26.96 -8.65
C GLN A 129 2.20 25.45 -8.91
N MET A 130 3.35 24.77 -8.76
CA MET A 130 3.51 23.31 -8.87
C MET A 130 3.94 22.66 -7.55
N THR A 131 3.87 23.42 -6.46
CA THR A 131 4.13 22.91 -5.10
C THR A 131 2.91 23.16 -4.24
N LEU A 132 2.59 22.17 -3.42
CA LEU A 132 1.52 22.26 -2.43
C LEU A 132 2.07 21.93 -1.05
N GLN A 133 1.69 22.74 -0.08
CA GLN A 133 2.03 22.53 1.30
C GLN A 133 0.75 22.25 2.11
N PHE A 134 0.78 21.20 2.91
CA PHE A 134 -0.30 20.88 3.84
C PHE A 134 0.26 20.34 5.14
N TYR A 135 -0.52 20.47 6.20
CA TYR A 135 -0.17 19.93 7.51
C TYR A 135 -1.14 18.84 7.94
N CYS A 136 -0.67 17.92 8.77
CA CYS A 136 -1.43 16.78 9.28
C CYS A 136 -0.95 16.34 10.66
N MET A 137 -1.66 15.38 11.26
CA MET A 137 -1.21 14.70 12.47
C MET A 137 -0.11 13.68 12.12
N LYS A 138 0.75 13.37 13.10
CA LYS A 138 1.92 12.49 12.91
C LYS A 138 1.56 11.08 12.43
N ASP A 139 0.38 10.58 12.80
CA ASP A 139 -0.15 9.28 12.41
C ASP A 139 -0.79 9.27 11.01
N ALA A 140 -0.98 10.44 10.38
CA ALA A 140 -1.53 10.49 9.02
C ALA A 140 -0.47 9.97 8.03
N PRO A 141 -0.83 9.03 7.13
CA PRO A 141 0.11 8.56 6.11
C PRO A 141 0.47 9.70 5.16
N SER A 142 1.69 9.69 4.61
CA SER A 142 2.04 10.57 3.49
C SER A 142 1.26 10.12 2.24
N PRO A 143 0.97 11.01 1.28
CA PRO A 143 0.49 10.57 -0.01
C PRO A 143 1.60 9.83 -0.77
N ASP A 144 1.25 8.84 -1.57
CA ASP A 144 2.22 8.11 -2.38
C ASP A 144 2.53 8.87 -3.68
N ILE A 145 3.65 8.53 -4.35
CA ILE A 145 3.93 9.07 -5.69
C ILE A 145 2.83 8.56 -6.64
N ASN A 146 2.34 9.43 -7.52
CA ASN A 146 1.18 9.21 -8.40
C ASN A 146 -0.21 9.22 -7.72
N ASP A 147 -0.32 9.51 -6.41
CA ASP A 147 -1.63 9.71 -5.80
C ASP A 147 -2.35 10.92 -6.41
N ASN A 148 -3.65 10.76 -6.68
CA ASN A 148 -4.53 11.85 -7.10
C ASN A 148 -5.25 12.43 -5.88
N LEU A 149 -5.12 13.74 -5.68
CA LEU A 149 -5.83 14.53 -4.68
C LEU A 149 -6.78 15.50 -5.37
N CYS A 150 -7.88 15.85 -4.70
CA CYS A 150 -8.82 16.85 -5.18
C CYS A 150 -8.85 18.04 -4.22
N LEU A 151 -8.55 19.23 -4.74
CA LEU A 151 -8.67 20.50 -4.02
C LEU A 151 -10.04 21.10 -4.34
N ALA A 152 -10.88 21.33 -3.33
CA ALA A 152 -12.19 21.94 -3.52
C ALA A 152 -12.44 23.08 -2.54
N THR A 153 -12.74 24.26 -3.08
CA THR A 153 -13.12 25.45 -2.32
C THR A 153 -14.63 25.46 -2.15
N THR A 154 -15.11 25.28 -0.91
CA THR A 154 -16.56 25.17 -0.63
C THR A 154 -17.06 26.20 0.38
N ALA A 155 -16.20 27.10 0.86
CA ALA A 155 -16.57 28.10 1.86
C ALA A 155 -17.35 29.27 1.25
N VAL A 156 -18.32 29.78 2.02
CA VAL A 156 -19.11 30.97 1.68
C VAL A 156 -18.20 32.19 1.58
N GLY A 157 -18.34 32.97 0.52
CA GLY A 157 -17.50 34.15 0.24
C GLY A 157 -16.31 33.91 -0.69
N PHE A 158 -16.07 32.66 -1.09
CA PHE A 158 -15.08 32.29 -2.11
C PHE A 158 -15.77 31.72 -3.35
N THR A 159 -15.18 31.92 -4.53
CA THR A 159 -15.66 31.29 -5.76
C THR A 159 -15.52 29.77 -5.63
N PRO A 160 -16.59 28.98 -5.78
CA PRO A 160 -16.49 27.53 -5.76
C PRO A 160 -15.57 27.06 -6.90
N THR A 161 -14.46 26.43 -6.53
CA THR A 161 -13.46 25.90 -7.46
C THR A 161 -13.12 24.46 -7.08
N GLU A 162 -12.88 23.63 -8.08
CA GLU A 162 -12.45 22.24 -7.90
C GLU A 162 -11.33 21.93 -8.89
N GLN A 163 -10.25 21.32 -8.41
CA GLN A 163 -9.15 20.86 -9.26
C GLN A 163 -8.56 19.55 -8.75
N PHE A 164 -8.29 18.63 -9.67
CA PHE A 164 -7.56 17.41 -9.39
C PHE A 164 -6.06 17.65 -9.61
N VAL A 165 -5.23 17.16 -8.67
CA VAL A 165 -3.77 17.25 -8.72
C VAL A 165 -3.17 15.88 -8.49
N ARG A 166 -2.12 15.54 -9.24
CA ARG A 166 -1.34 14.31 -9.05
C ARG A 166 -0.04 14.63 -8.34
N VAL A 167 0.33 13.82 -7.34
CA VAL A 167 1.59 13.94 -6.61
C VAL A 167 2.75 13.49 -7.52
N LYS A 168 3.65 14.42 -7.85
CA LYS A 168 4.89 14.15 -8.60
C LYS A 168 5.99 13.61 -7.68
N GLY A 169 6.06 14.13 -6.47
CA GLY A 169 7.04 13.73 -5.47
C GLY A 169 6.77 14.39 -4.13
N ILE A 170 7.32 13.81 -3.07
CA ILE A 170 7.30 14.40 -1.73
C ILE A 170 8.64 15.08 -1.55
N LEU A 171 8.65 16.41 -1.50
CA LEU A 171 9.88 17.19 -1.34
C LEU A 171 10.37 17.13 0.12
N SER A 172 9.43 17.18 1.06
CA SER A 172 9.75 17.06 2.48
C SER A 172 8.52 16.65 3.30
N ARG A 173 8.79 15.98 4.42
CA ARG A 173 7.87 15.84 5.55
C ARG A 173 8.66 16.15 6.81
N THR A 174 8.25 17.19 7.53
CA THR A 174 8.97 17.66 8.72
C THR A 174 7.99 17.82 9.87
N SER A 175 8.30 17.23 11.03
CA SER A 175 7.59 17.53 12.26
C SER A 175 8.02 18.92 12.77
N GLY A 176 7.07 19.85 12.82
CA GLY A 176 7.28 21.21 13.30
C GLY A 176 6.58 21.45 14.63
N THR A 177 7.23 22.20 15.51
CA THR A 177 6.62 22.74 16.74
C THR A 177 6.05 24.13 16.44
N PHE A 178 4.75 24.30 16.66
CA PHE A 178 3.99 25.53 16.47
C PHE A 178 3.52 26.08 17.81
N TYR A 179 3.15 27.36 17.84
CA TYR A 179 2.72 28.05 19.07
C TYR A 179 1.37 28.70 18.85
N ASP A 180 0.47 28.54 19.82
CA ASP A 180 -0.77 29.28 19.96
C ASP A 180 -0.92 29.80 21.40
N ASP A 181 -2.04 30.46 21.71
CA ASP A 181 -2.35 30.94 23.08
C ASP A 181 -2.41 29.80 24.12
N GLY A 182 -2.47 28.53 23.67
CA GLY A 182 -2.42 27.32 24.49
C GLY A 182 -1.02 26.68 24.61
N GLY A 183 0.03 27.33 24.10
CA GLY A 183 1.42 26.87 24.18
C GLY A 183 1.94 26.13 22.93
N ALA A 184 3.04 25.38 23.09
CA ALA A 184 3.64 24.62 21.99
C ALA A 184 2.79 23.39 21.62
N PHE A 185 2.69 23.08 20.32
CA PHE A 185 2.05 21.87 19.81
C PHE A 185 2.72 21.40 18.51
N GLU A 186 2.65 20.09 18.22
CA GLU A 186 3.34 19.50 17.06
C GLU A 186 2.39 19.17 15.90
N ARG A 187 2.84 19.43 14.67
CA ARG A 187 2.21 19.00 13.42
C ARG A 187 3.25 18.60 12.40
N ASP A 188 2.91 17.62 11.58
CA ASP A 188 3.74 17.28 10.43
C ASP A 188 3.34 18.17 9.26
N VAL A 189 4.32 18.86 8.69
CA VAL A 189 4.18 19.64 7.47
C VAL A 189 4.75 18.84 6.31
N ILE A 190 3.95 18.66 5.28
CA ILE A 190 4.31 17.93 4.07
C ILE A 190 4.32 18.93 2.92
N VAL A 191 5.43 18.94 2.18
CA VAL A 191 5.56 19.68 0.91
C VAL A 191 5.60 18.66 -0.21
N ILE A 192 4.64 18.74 -1.11
CA ILE A 192 4.61 17.93 -2.32
C ILE A 192 4.88 18.80 -3.54
N GLU A 193 5.43 18.16 -4.56
CA GLU A 193 5.43 18.66 -5.92
C GLU A 193 4.26 18.03 -6.67
N THR A 194 3.52 18.81 -7.46
CA THR A 194 2.43 18.33 -8.31
C THR A 194 2.88 18.13 -9.75
N VAL A 195 2.21 17.23 -10.47
CA VAL A 195 2.47 17.03 -11.90
C VAL A 195 2.03 18.27 -12.68
N ASN A 196 0.78 18.71 -12.52
CA ASN A 196 0.25 19.90 -13.19
C ASN A 196 0.27 21.11 -12.25
N ALA A 197 0.40 22.30 -12.85
CA ALA A 197 0.26 23.57 -12.14
C ALA A 197 -1.19 23.82 -11.71
N LEU A 198 -1.37 24.62 -10.66
CA LEU A 198 -2.70 25.07 -10.22
C LEU A 198 -3.34 25.97 -11.28
N LEU A 199 -4.59 25.67 -11.63
CA LEU A 199 -5.44 26.44 -12.55
C LEU A 199 -6.29 27.47 -11.82
N PHE A 200 -6.51 27.27 -10.52
CA PHE A 200 -7.26 28.18 -9.65
C PHE A 200 -6.45 28.56 -8.41
N ASN A 201 -6.86 29.66 -7.77
CA ASN A 201 -6.33 30.02 -6.46
C ASN A 201 -7.01 29.17 -5.38
N PHE A 202 -6.21 28.63 -4.47
CA PHE A 202 -6.68 27.83 -3.34
C PHE A 202 -6.21 28.46 -2.03
N PHE A 203 -7.18 28.82 -1.20
CA PHE A 203 -6.94 29.48 0.07
C PHE A 203 -6.93 28.45 1.20
N GLY A 204 -5.78 28.32 1.85
CA GLY A 204 -5.58 27.46 3.01
C GLY A 204 -5.72 28.24 4.31
N GLN A 205 -5.08 27.72 5.36
CA GLN A 205 -5.00 28.39 6.66
C GLN A 205 -3.62 28.20 7.28
N GLU A 206 -3.31 29.00 8.31
CA GLU A 206 -2.15 28.78 9.16
C GLU A 206 -2.31 27.50 9.99
N VAL A 207 -1.19 26.98 10.51
CA VAL A 207 -1.22 25.75 11.31
C VAL A 207 -2.01 25.97 12.60
N LEU A 208 -3.10 25.21 12.77
CA LEU A 208 -3.93 25.23 13.98
C LEU A 208 -3.78 23.96 14.81
N ARG A 209 -3.89 24.11 16.13
CA ARG A 209 -3.94 23.00 17.09
C ARG A 209 -5.14 22.08 16.85
N TYR A 210 -6.31 22.61 16.53
CA TYR A 210 -7.51 21.80 16.30
C TYR A 210 -7.79 21.64 14.80
N THR A 211 -8.10 20.41 14.38
CA THR A 211 -8.45 20.08 12.98
C THR A 211 -9.95 20.28 12.68
N GLY A 212 -10.73 20.71 13.66
CA GLY A 212 -12.16 21.03 13.51
C GLY A 212 -12.42 22.32 12.74
N ALA A 213 -11.49 23.29 12.79
CA ALA A 213 -11.52 24.48 11.96
C ALA A 213 -11.02 24.13 10.56
N LYS A 214 -11.89 24.25 9.55
CA LYS A 214 -11.61 23.87 8.17
C LYS A 214 -11.28 25.11 7.34
N PRO A 215 -10.19 25.10 6.54
CA PRO A 215 -9.89 26.19 5.63
C PRO A 215 -10.93 26.28 4.51
N PRO A 216 -10.96 27.41 3.77
CA PRO A 216 -11.83 27.56 2.61
C PRO A 216 -11.69 26.44 1.58
N THR A 217 -10.44 26.00 1.35
CA THR A 217 -10.10 24.88 0.45
C THR A 217 -9.90 23.59 1.23
N ARG A 218 -10.67 22.56 0.90
CA ARG A 218 -10.52 21.22 1.48
C ARG A 218 -9.79 20.29 0.51
N ILE A 219 -9.00 19.38 1.06
CA ILE A 219 -8.26 18.36 0.31
C ILE A 219 -9.01 17.04 0.46
N TYR A 220 -9.36 16.42 -0.66
CA TYR A 220 -10.05 15.14 -0.72
C TYR A 220 -9.15 14.07 -1.34
N GLY A 221 -9.31 12.84 -0.88
CA GLY A 221 -8.86 11.68 -1.65
C GLY A 221 -9.71 11.54 -2.92
N THR A 222 -9.29 10.64 -3.79
CA THR A 222 -10.00 10.35 -5.03
C THR A 222 -10.43 8.90 -5.10
N ASN A 223 -11.56 8.66 -5.76
CA ASN A 223 -12.06 7.33 -6.08
C ASN A 223 -12.09 7.16 -7.59
N ILE A 224 -11.73 5.96 -8.05
CA ILE A 224 -11.84 5.58 -9.46
C ILE A 224 -13.28 5.13 -9.71
N VAL A 225 -13.88 5.66 -10.77
CA VAL A 225 -15.21 5.25 -11.24
C VAL A 225 -15.06 4.83 -12.68
N ASP A 226 -15.54 3.63 -12.97
CA ASP A 226 -15.61 3.15 -14.35
C ASP A 226 -16.84 3.77 -15.05
N ALA A 227 -16.75 5.08 -15.32
CA ALA A 227 -17.89 5.86 -15.80
C ALA A 227 -18.23 5.56 -17.26
N THR A 228 -17.25 5.15 -18.09
CA THR A 228 -17.40 5.06 -19.54
C THR A 228 -16.76 3.78 -20.07
N SER A 229 -17.48 3.08 -20.95
CA SER A 229 -16.94 1.96 -21.72
C SER A 229 -16.37 2.48 -23.03
N TYR A 230 -15.09 2.21 -23.26
CA TYR A 230 -14.39 2.54 -24.49
C TYR A 230 -14.41 1.31 -25.38
N HIS A 231 -14.72 1.52 -26.65
CA HIS A 231 -14.78 0.46 -27.64
C HIS A 231 -13.70 0.68 -28.69
N SER A 232 -12.87 -0.32 -28.95
CA SER A 232 -11.76 -0.28 -29.92
C SER A 232 -11.58 -1.65 -30.59
N VAL A 233 -10.53 -1.77 -31.40
CA VAL A 233 -10.15 -2.97 -32.14
C VAL A 233 -8.68 -3.30 -31.88
N LYS A 234 -8.39 -4.60 -31.75
CA LYS A 234 -7.05 -5.14 -31.55
C LYS A 234 -6.79 -6.30 -32.49
N ARG A 235 -5.51 -6.50 -32.83
CA ARG A 235 -5.05 -7.61 -33.67
C ARG A 235 -4.70 -8.81 -32.79
N LEU A 236 -5.02 -10.01 -33.26
CA LEU A 236 -4.62 -11.25 -32.59
C LEU A 236 -3.12 -11.48 -32.74
N THR A 237 -2.46 -11.90 -31.67
CA THR A 237 -1.02 -12.22 -31.66
C THR A 237 -0.73 -13.71 -31.78
N GLU A 238 -1.73 -14.56 -31.52
CA GLU A 238 -1.67 -16.01 -31.69
C GLU A 238 -2.85 -16.51 -32.55
N ASP A 239 -2.66 -17.67 -33.17
CA ASP A 239 -3.70 -18.34 -33.95
C ASP A 239 -4.81 -18.80 -33.00
N ALA A 240 -6.07 -18.51 -33.32
CA ALA A 240 -7.22 -19.07 -32.63
C ALA A 240 -7.95 -20.08 -33.53
N LYS A 241 -8.29 -21.24 -32.96
CA LYS A 241 -8.88 -22.38 -33.67
C LYS A 241 -10.35 -22.59 -33.27
N PRO A 242 -11.15 -23.29 -34.09
CA PRO A 242 -12.50 -23.67 -33.72
C PRO A 242 -12.54 -24.44 -32.39
N GLY A 243 -13.41 -24.02 -31.48
CA GLY A 243 -13.55 -24.60 -30.14
C GLY A 243 -12.77 -23.88 -29.03
N ASP A 244 -11.81 -23.02 -29.37
CA ASP A 244 -11.05 -22.25 -28.38
C ASP A 244 -11.96 -21.29 -27.60
N LEU A 245 -11.73 -21.19 -26.29
CA LEU A 245 -12.49 -20.35 -25.36
C LEU A 245 -11.74 -19.08 -24.94
N SER A 246 -10.57 -18.82 -25.50
CA SER A 246 -9.84 -17.58 -25.32
C SER A 246 -9.12 -17.18 -26.61
N VAL A 247 -8.79 -15.90 -26.71
CA VAL A 247 -8.01 -15.33 -27.81
C VAL A 247 -6.95 -14.40 -27.25
N GLN A 248 -5.78 -14.35 -27.91
CA GLN A 248 -4.64 -13.57 -27.44
C GLN A 248 -4.46 -12.29 -28.25
N VAL A 249 -4.35 -11.15 -27.57
CA VAL A 249 -3.97 -9.85 -28.14
C VAL A 249 -2.66 -9.32 -27.54
N ASP A 250 -2.11 -8.26 -28.12
CA ASP A 250 -0.92 -7.56 -27.61
C ASP A 250 -1.18 -6.91 -26.23
N THR A 251 -2.33 -6.26 -26.10
CA THR A 251 -2.76 -5.60 -24.87
C THR A 251 -4.28 -5.39 -24.87
N PRO A 252 -4.97 -5.61 -23.74
CA PRO A 252 -6.41 -5.36 -23.63
C PRO A 252 -6.74 -3.85 -23.49
N TYR A 253 -5.74 -2.98 -23.51
CA TYR A 253 -5.86 -1.55 -23.27
C TYR A 253 -5.76 -0.73 -24.56
N VAL A 254 -6.41 0.44 -24.55
CA VAL A 254 -6.31 1.47 -25.60
C VAL A 254 -5.88 2.81 -25.01
N ASN A 255 -5.11 3.57 -25.77
CA ASN A 255 -4.64 4.89 -25.36
C ASN A 255 -5.75 5.93 -25.59
N ILE A 256 -6.21 6.59 -24.53
CA ILE A 256 -7.19 7.69 -24.64
C ILE A 256 -6.51 9.06 -24.53
N VAL A 257 -5.28 9.10 -24.01
CA VAL A 257 -4.46 10.29 -23.89
C VAL A 257 -3.03 9.98 -24.33
N PRO A 258 -2.36 10.87 -25.08
CA PRO A 258 -0.92 10.79 -25.26
C PRO A 258 -0.20 11.02 -23.93
N THR A 259 0.49 10.00 -23.44
CA THR A 259 1.35 10.13 -22.26
C THR A 259 2.80 10.02 -22.69
N SER A 260 3.58 11.05 -22.38
CA SER A 260 5.04 10.95 -22.39
C SER A 260 5.49 10.64 -20.97
N THR A 261 6.30 9.60 -20.80
CA THR A 261 6.75 9.15 -19.47
C THR A 261 8.09 9.78 -19.11
N ALA A 262 8.24 10.19 -17.86
CA ALA A 262 9.52 10.52 -17.24
C ALA A 262 9.81 9.54 -16.09
N GLU A 263 11.05 9.51 -15.65
CA GLU A 263 11.53 8.56 -14.64
C GLU A 263 11.87 9.32 -13.34
N THR A 264 11.47 8.75 -12.19
CA THR A 264 11.96 9.18 -10.87
C THR A 264 12.69 8.02 -10.23
N ALA A 265 13.95 8.22 -9.85
CA ALA A 265 14.68 7.22 -9.07
C ALA A 265 14.27 7.27 -7.60
N VAL A 266 14.05 6.10 -7.03
CA VAL A 266 13.87 5.85 -5.60
C VAL A 266 15.13 5.10 -5.15
N SER A 267 15.84 5.63 -4.16
CA SER A 267 17.11 5.06 -3.68
C SER A 267 17.08 4.87 -2.18
N ASP A 268 17.71 3.79 -1.70
CA ASP A 268 17.91 3.48 -0.29
C ASP A 268 16.62 3.49 0.55
N VAL A 269 15.54 2.95 -0.01
CA VAL A 269 14.29 2.75 0.72
C VAL A 269 14.34 1.41 1.44
N LEU A 270 13.96 1.40 2.72
CA LEU A 270 13.88 0.18 3.51
C LEU A 270 12.78 -0.74 2.97
N ALA A 271 13.08 -2.03 2.80
CA ALA A 271 12.17 -3.01 2.24
C ALA A 271 11.14 -3.50 3.27
N GLY A 272 10.00 -2.83 3.38
CA GLY A 272 8.96 -3.16 4.36
C GLY A 272 8.86 -2.11 5.46
N LEU A 273 7.75 -2.15 6.22
CA LEU A 273 7.43 -1.10 7.17
C LEU A 273 8.09 -1.38 8.52
N GLY A 274 8.91 -0.44 8.99
CA GLY A 274 9.31 -0.40 10.39
C GLY A 274 8.09 -0.08 11.26
N THR A 275 7.78 -0.94 12.23
CA THR A 275 6.71 -0.71 13.20
C THR A 275 7.26 -0.78 14.62
N ILE A 276 6.78 0.07 15.51
CA ILE A 276 7.14 0.02 16.93
C ILE A 276 6.20 -0.96 17.63
N SER A 277 6.76 -2.00 18.24
CA SER A 277 6.00 -2.93 19.09
C SER A 277 6.07 -2.46 20.55
N TYR A 278 4.92 -2.11 21.14
CA TYR A 278 4.82 -1.80 22.57
C TYR A 278 4.54 -3.07 23.36
N VAL A 279 5.61 -3.72 23.83
CA VAL A 279 5.51 -5.01 24.53
C VAL A 279 5.37 -4.77 26.03
N GLN A 280 4.35 -5.36 26.63
CA GLN A 280 4.12 -5.28 28.08
C GLN A 280 5.38 -5.71 28.86
N SER A 281 5.82 -4.85 29.77
CA SER A 281 7.06 -5.05 30.54
C SER A 281 6.82 -5.25 32.03
N GLY A 282 5.58 -5.09 32.49
CA GLY A 282 5.14 -5.33 33.88
C GLY A 282 3.64 -5.60 34.00
N PRO A 283 3.09 -5.81 35.21
CA PRO A 283 1.72 -6.27 35.41
C PRO A 283 0.69 -5.29 34.84
N ALA A 284 -0.42 -5.83 34.31
CA ALA A 284 -1.48 -5.02 33.72
C ALA A 284 -2.06 -4.03 34.75
N GLY A 285 -2.19 -2.76 34.37
CA GLY A 285 -2.72 -1.70 35.22
C GLY A 285 -1.83 -1.31 36.42
N SER A 286 -0.57 -1.77 36.46
CA SER A 286 0.34 -1.50 37.59
C SER A 286 0.79 -0.04 37.70
N LEU A 287 0.66 0.75 36.64
CA LEU A 287 0.92 2.19 36.71
C LEU A 287 -0.35 2.90 37.12
N ALA A 288 -0.38 3.45 38.33
CA ALA A 288 -1.50 4.21 38.84
C ALA A 288 -1.08 5.64 39.18
N MET A 289 -1.94 6.61 38.85
CA MET A 289 -1.77 8.00 39.22
C MET A 289 -3.12 8.60 39.60
N ALA A 290 -3.18 9.32 40.71
CA ALA A 290 -4.37 10.08 41.10
C ALA A 290 -3.99 11.54 41.35
N TYR A 291 -4.80 12.47 40.86
CA TYR A 291 -4.63 13.90 41.09
C TYR A 291 -5.98 14.62 41.07
N SER A 292 -6.00 15.87 41.55
CA SER A 292 -7.14 16.77 41.34
C SER A 292 -6.64 18.00 40.60
N SER A 293 -7.40 18.46 39.61
CA SER A 293 -7.06 19.66 38.83
C SER A 293 -8.33 20.33 38.33
N ALA A 294 -8.27 21.65 38.16
CA ALA A 294 -9.30 22.38 37.44
C ALA A 294 -8.98 22.35 35.94
N PHE A 295 -10.00 22.22 35.11
CA PHE A 295 -9.86 22.14 33.66
C PHE A 295 -10.54 23.36 33.06
N SER A 296 -9.76 24.29 32.52
CA SER A 296 -10.32 25.35 31.67
C SER A 296 -10.88 24.75 30.39
N ALA A 297 -11.95 25.34 29.85
CA ALA A 297 -12.63 24.83 28.66
C ALA A 297 -11.64 24.63 27.51
N GLY A 298 -11.54 23.39 27.02
CA GLY A 298 -10.66 23.00 25.91
C GLY A 298 -9.16 22.96 26.23
N VAL A 299 -8.71 23.28 27.45
CA VAL A 299 -7.29 23.28 27.80
C VAL A 299 -6.88 21.91 28.36
N PRO A 300 -5.92 21.21 27.72
CA PRO A 300 -5.47 19.91 28.21
C PRO A 300 -4.58 20.03 29.45
N VAL A 301 -4.81 19.13 30.40
CA VAL A 301 -3.92 18.86 31.53
C VAL A 301 -3.15 17.58 31.24
N VAL A 302 -1.84 17.69 31.14
CA VAL A 302 -0.95 16.57 30.80
C VAL A 302 -0.37 15.93 32.07
N ARG A 303 -0.25 14.60 32.08
CA ARG A 303 0.42 13.83 33.13
C ARG A 303 1.42 12.85 32.55
N PHE A 304 2.60 12.79 33.19
CA PHE A 304 3.69 11.90 32.82
C PHE A 304 3.70 10.67 33.72
N LEU A 305 3.53 9.48 33.14
CA LEU A 305 3.56 8.20 33.86
C LEU A 305 4.96 7.60 33.98
N GLY A 306 5.98 8.28 33.47
CA GLY A 306 7.39 7.98 33.77
C GLY A 306 8.15 7.20 32.70
N GLY A 307 7.45 6.48 31.82
CA GLY A 307 8.02 5.66 30.73
C GLY A 307 6.92 5.08 29.83
N PRO A 308 7.27 4.28 28.80
CA PRO A 308 6.33 3.85 27.77
C PRO A 308 5.17 3.00 28.30
N LEU A 309 4.04 3.03 27.58
CA LEU A 309 2.77 2.39 27.94
C LEU A 309 2.37 1.37 26.88
N ALA A 310 1.74 0.27 27.31
CA ALA A 310 1.17 -0.70 26.39
C ALA A 310 -0.04 -0.09 25.66
N LEU A 311 -0.19 -0.40 24.37
CA LEU A 311 -1.33 0.02 23.56
C LEU A 311 -2.65 -0.50 24.13
N ALA A 312 -3.72 0.30 23.99
CA ALA A 312 -5.07 -0.02 24.46
C ALA A 312 -5.18 -0.35 25.96
N SER A 313 -4.23 0.11 26.79
CA SER A 313 -4.13 -0.26 28.21
C SER A 313 -4.48 0.86 29.18
N VAL A 314 -4.63 2.10 28.70
CA VAL A 314 -4.88 3.26 29.56
C VAL A 314 -6.36 3.37 29.90
N LYS A 315 -6.66 3.59 31.19
CA LYS A 315 -8.00 3.95 31.67
C LYS A 315 -7.90 5.20 32.51
N VAL A 316 -8.82 6.14 32.28
CA VAL A 316 -8.88 7.41 33.01
C VAL A 316 -10.30 7.59 33.57
N LEU A 317 -10.42 7.69 34.89
CA LEU A 317 -11.66 8.08 35.53
C LEU A 317 -11.58 9.57 35.89
N ALA A 318 -12.33 10.42 35.19
CA ALA A 318 -12.43 11.85 35.40
C ALA A 318 -13.77 12.20 36.07
N GLY A 319 -13.74 12.49 37.37
CA GLY A 319 -14.94 12.55 38.19
C GLY A 319 -15.65 11.19 38.20
N ASN A 320 -16.84 11.14 37.61
CA ASN A 320 -17.63 9.90 37.47
C ASN A 320 -17.62 9.33 36.04
N ILE A 321 -16.85 9.93 35.12
CA ILE A 321 -16.79 9.49 33.72
C ILE A 321 -15.52 8.67 33.49
N GLU A 322 -15.70 7.42 33.06
CA GLU A 322 -14.61 6.56 32.62
C GLU A 322 -14.31 6.80 31.13
N LEU A 323 -13.05 7.06 30.84
CA LEU A 323 -12.48 7.10 29.50
C LEU A 323 -11.55 5.90 29.32
N THR A 324 -11.71 5.22 28.20
CA THR A 324 -10.90 4.08 27.81
C THR A 324 -10.06 4.42 26.60
N ASP A 325 -8.83 3.93 26.59
CA ASP A 325 -7.92 4.00 25.45
C ASP A 325 -8.49 3.31 24.21
N ASP A 326 -8.51 4.01 23.08
CA ASP A 326 -8.96 3.49 21.79
C ASP A 326 -7.87 2.79 20.98
N GLY A 327 -6.62 2.79 21.48
CA GLY A 327 -5.44 2.21 20.84
C GLY A 327 -4.83 3.05 19.71
N SER A 328 -5.52 4.11 19.27
CA SER A 328 -5.03 5.08 18.29
C SER A 328 -4.41 6.33 18.94
N GLY A 329 -4.25 6.30 20.27
CA GLY A 329 -3.77 7.43 21.06
C GLY A 329 -4.87 8.40 21.49
N GLN A 330 -6.15 8.00 21.45
CA GLN A 330 -7.27 8.79 21.97
C GLN A 330 -7.93 8.08 23.17
N LEU A 331 -8.54 8.89 24.05
CA LEU A 331 -9.36 8.43 25.16
C LEU A 331 -10.84 8.65 24.83
N ILE A 332 -11.61 7.58 24.79
CA ILE A 332 -13.03 7.59 24.44
C ILE A 332 -13.92 7.25 25.64
N SER A 333 -15.09 7.87 25.72
CA SER A 333 -16.13 7.58 26.71
C SER A 333 -17.21 6.69 26.11
N ALA A 334 -17.76 5.75 26.89
CA ALA A 334 -18.92 4.94 26.48
C ALA A 334 -20.23 5.76 26.46
N VAL A 335 -20.25 6.91 27.13
CA VAL A 335 -21.37 7.86 27.17
C VAL A 335 -20.95 9.19 26.56
N THR A 336 -21.90 9.95 26.00
CA THR A 336 -21.64 11.32 25.55
C THR A 336 -21.07 12.13 26.71
N SER A 337 -19.86 12.65 26.51
CA SER A 337 -19.07 13.27 27.58
C SER A 337 -18.38 14.53 27.05
N PRO A 338 -18.28 15.60 27.86
CA PRO A 338 -17.46 16.76 27.52
C PRO A 338 -15.95 16.48 27.70
N TRP A 339 -15.57 15.31 28.22
CA TRP A 339 -14.18 14.94 28.40
C TRP A 339 -13.58 14.32 27.13
N ALA A 340 -12.38 14.76 26.77
CA ALA A 340 -11.57 14.19 25.70
C ALA A 340 -10.12 14.05 26.16
N GLY A 341 -9.37 13.10 25.61
CA GLY A 341 -7.97 12.96 25.95
C GLY A 341 -7.15 12.24 24.89
N THR A 342 -5.83 12.39 24.98
CA THR A 342 -4.85 11.78 24.08
C THR A 342 -3.75 11.09 24.88
N ILE A 343 -3.12 10.10 24.26
CA ILE A 343 -2.06 9.28 24.86
C ILE A 343 -0.85 9.29 23.93
N ASP A 344 0.32 9.59 24.47
CA ASP A 344 1.61 9.27 23.83
C ASP A 344 2.17 8.02 24.52
N TYR A 345 2.11 6.88 23.82
CA TYR A 345 2.56 5.59 24.36
C TYR A 345 4.08 5.52 24.54
N LEU A 346 4.87 6.23 23.72
CA LEU A 346 6.32 6.19 23.81
C LEU A 346 6.82 7.08 24.95
N ALA A 347 6.32 8.31 25.01
CA ALA A 347 6.68 9.24 26.08
C ALA A 347 5.99 8.88 27.42
N GLY A 348 4.94 8.07 27.36
CA GLY A 348 4.14 7.69 28.52
C GLY A 348 3.34 8.84 29.10
N THR A 349 2.72 9.64 28.23
CA THR A 349 1.95 10.81 28.63
C THR A 349 0.47 10.62 28.36
N VAL A 350 -0.35 11.15 29.28
CA VAL A 350 -1.81 11.18 29.16
C VAL A 350 -2.24 12.63 29.28
N SER A 351 -2.96 13.12 28.28
CA SER A 351 -3.47 14.48 28.19
C SER A 351 -4.98 14.46 28.24
N LEU A 352 -5.58 15.20 29.17
CA LEU A 352 -7.02 15.21 29.41
C LEU A 352 -7.57 16.65 29.36
N ALA A 353 -8.64 16.87 28.62
CA ALA A 353 -9.32 18.16 28.51
C ALA A 353 -10.84 18.00 28.75
N ASN A 354 -11.48 19.09 29.21
CA ASN A 354 -12.93 19.18 29.29
C ASN A 354 -13.43 20.29 28.38
N ALA A 355 -14.33 19.99 27.45
CA ALA A 355 -14.83 20.92 26.43
C ALA A 355 -15.57 22.13 27.02
N ASN A 356 -16.27 21.94 28.16
CA ASN A 356 -17.06 23.01 28.80
C ASN A 356 -16.30 23.70 29.94
N GLY A 357 -15.14 23.15 30.30
CA GLY A 357 -14.44 23.50 31.52
C GLY A 357 -15.15 22.92 32.76
N VAL A 358 -14.36 22.61 33.78
CA VAL A 358 -14.86 22.14 35.07
C VAL A 358 -13.90 22.59 36.17
N GLY A 359 -14.45 22.87 37.35
CA GLY A 359 -13.64 23.14 38.54
C GLY A 359 -12.76 21.95 38.94
N ALA A 360 -12.15 22.03 40.13
CA ALA A 360 -11.29 20.97 40.64
C ALA A 360 -12.01 19.60 40.61
N THR A 361 -11.51 18.70 39.76
CA THR A 361 -12.08 17.37 39.53
C THR A 361 -11.02 16.33 39.82
N SER A 362 -11.39 15.29 40.57
CA SER A 362 -10.54 14.13 40.82
C SER A 362 -10.38 13.31 39.54
N VAL A 363 -9.14 13.02 39.19
CA VAL A 363 -8.78 12.17 38.06
C VAL A 363 -7.91 11.03 38.56
N SER A 364 -8.24 9.81 38.17
CA SER A 364 -7.37 8.65 38.34
C SER A 364 -7.03 8.03 36.99
N ILE A 365 -5.77 7.71 36.80
CA ILE A 365 -5.21 7.08 35.61
C ILE A 365 -4.65 5.73 36.02
N SER A 366 -5.00 4.69 35.27
CA SER A 366 -4.33 3.39 35.34
C SER A 366 -3.82 2.99 33.96
N ALA A 367 -2.62 2.43 33.89
CA ALA A 367 -1.98 2.02 32.64
C ALA A 367 -1.05 0.83 32.86
N THR A 368 -0.68 0.16 31.77
CA THR A 368 0.27 -0.95 31.79
C THR A 368 1.63 -0.49 31.25
N PRO A 369 2.75 -0.74 31.95
CA PRO A 369 4.08 -0.37 31.45
C PRO A 369 4.47 -1.22 30.24
N ALA A 370 5.19 -0.63 29.29
CA ALA A 370 5.72 -1.33 28.11
C ALA A 370 7.18 -0.97 27.82
N GLY A 371 7.86 -1.85 27.08
CA GLY A 371 9.08 -1.54 26.35
C GLY A 371 8.77 -1.34 24.87
N ALA A 372 9.37 -0.32 24.27
CA ALA A 372 9.22 -0.02 22.85
C ALA A 372 10.33 -0.72 22.03
N ILE A 373 9.94 -1.71 21.23
CA ILE A 373 10.85 -2.42 20.34
C ILE A 373 10.69 -1.86 18.93
N ILE A 374 11.72 -1.17 18.46
CA ILE A 374 11.82 -0.72 17.06
C ILE A 374 12.43 -1.87 16.28
N GLN A 375 11.64 -2.46 15.38
CA GLN A 375 12.11 -3.49 14.45
C GLN A 375 11.39 -3.38 13.11
N GLN A 376 12.03 -3.88 12.07
CA GLN A 376 11.32 -4.16 10.82
C GLN A 376 10.34 -5.30 11.08
N GLY A 377 9.08 -5.08 10.72
CA GLY A 377 8.04 -6.08 10.92
C GLY A 377 8.31 -7.35 10.09
N PHE A 378 7.82 -8.47 10.59
CA PHE A 378 7.62 -9.69 9.81
C PHE A 378 6.70 -9.37 8.63
N THR A 379 6.94 -10.01 7.49
CA THR A 379 6.15 -9.79 6.28
C THR A 379 5.67 -11.12 5.71
N ASP A 380 4.49 -11.11 5.11
CA ASP A 380 3.92 -12.24 4.38
C ASP A 380 3.11 -11.73 3.19
N GLU A 381 2.82 -12.64 2.26
CA GLU A 381 2.11 -12.41 1.03
C GLU A 381 1.08 -13.52 0.78
N ILE A 382 -0.09 -13.10 0.31
CA ILE A 382 -1.10 -13.98 -0.28
C ILE A 382 -1.36 -13.47 -1.70
N ALA A 383 -0.95 -14.26 -2.69
CA ALA A 383 -1.23 -13.96 -4.10
C ALA A 383 -2.75 -14.04 -4.36
N VAL A 384 -3.27 -13.06 -5.11
CA VAL A 384 -4.66 -13.01 -5.54
C VAL A 384 -4.79 -13.76 -6.87
N THR A 385 -5.50 -14.88 -6.81
CA THR A 385 -5.77 -15.79 -7.91
C THR A 385 -7.28 -15.88 -8.14
N GLN A 386 -7.71 -16.39 -9.28
CA GLN A 386 -9.13 -16.56 -9.58
C GLN A 386 -9.85 -17.45 -8.55
N ASN A 387 -9.16 -18.45 -7.99
CA ASN A 387 -9.74 -19.38 -7.03
C ASN A 387 -9.93 -18.78 -5.63
N ASN A 388 -9.18 -17.75 -5.26
CA ASN A 388 -9.22 -17.17 -3.91
C ASN A 388 -9.65 -15.69 -3.89
N GLN A 389 -9.94 -15.08 -5.05
CA GLN A 389 -10.43 -13.71 -5.12
C GLN A 389 -11.77 -13.59 -4.38
N GLY A 390 -11.83 -12.64 -3.45
CA GLY A 390 -13.06 -12.37 -2.70
C GLY A 390 -12.94 -11.09 -1.89
N TYR A 391 -14.08 -10.66 -1.34
CA TYR A 391 -14.12 -9.53 -0.42
C TYR A 391 -13.59 -9.88 0.97
N ASN A 392 -13.84 -11.11 1.43
CA ASN A 392 -13.45 -11.56 2.76
C ASN A 392 -12.23 -12.47 2.71
N TRP A 393 -11.22 -12.14 3.51
CA TRP A 393 -9.98 -12.88 3.64
C TRP A 393 -9.79 -13.30 5.09
N LEU A 394 -9.50 -14.58 5.29
CA LEU A 394 -9.15 -15.14 6.59
C LEU A 394 -7.78 -15.79 6.45
N PHE A 395 -6.83 -15.34 7.27
CA PHE A 395 -5.50 -15.91 7.33
C PHE A 395 -4.95 -15.80 8.75
N GLN A 396 -3.87 -16.53 9.02
CA GLN A 396 -3.22 -16.54 10.32
C GLN A 396 -1.78 -16.06 10.16
N ILE A 397 -1.37 -15.10 10.98
CA ILE A 397 0.00 -14.58 11.02
C ILE A 397 0.76 -15.12 12.22
N GLN A 398 2.01 -15.52 12.00
CA GLN A 398 2.92 -15.99 13.04
C GLN A 398 4.37 -15.57 12.72
N PRO A 399 5.17 -15.13 13.71
CA PRO A 399 4.89 -15.14 15.15
C PRO A 399 3.74 -14.21 15.54
N LEU A 400 3.11 -14.47 16.69
CA LEU A 400 1.90 -13.76 17.11
C LEU A 400 2.14 -12.24 17.09
N PRO A 401 1.19 -11.45 16.55
CA PRO A 401 1.37 -10.02 16.36
C PRO A 401 1.31 -9.25 17.69
N ALA A 402 2.16 -8.23 17.82
CA ALA A 402 2.01 -7.22 18.85
C ALA A 402 0.83 -6.30 18.51
N PRO A 403 0.01 -5.89 19.50
CA PRO A 403 -1.10 -4.96 19.25
C PRO A 403 -0.63 -3.69 18.52
N GLY A 404 -1.41 -3.25 17.52
CA GLY A 404 -1.21 -2.00 16.78
C GLY A 404 -0.10 -2.06 15.73
N THR A 405 0.43 -3.24 15.43
CA THR A 405 1.54 -3.39 14.48
C THR A 405 1.12 -3.98 13.14
N VAL A 406 -0.06 -4.62 13.05
CA VAL A 406 -0.50 -5.29 11.84
C VAL A 406 -0.91 -4.26 10.78
N VAL A 407 -0.34 -4.40 9.59
CA VAL A 407 -0.67 -3.63 8.40
C VAL A 407 -0.97 -4.62 7.28
N VAL A 408 -2.08 -4.40 6.57
CA VAL A 408 -2.45 -5.18 5.38
C VAL A 408 -2.58 -4.23 4.20
N ASP A 409 -1.74 -4.41 3.19
CA ASP A 409 -1.81 -3.70 1.92
C ASP A 409 -2.41 -4.64 0.87
N TYR A 410 -3.46 -4.21 0.16
CA TYR A 410 -4.03 -4.95 -0.97
C TYR A 410 -4.24 -4.01 -2.16
N ARG A 411 -4.13 -4.51 -3.38
CA ARG A 411 -4.40 -3.71 -4.60
C ARG A 411 -5.84 -3.95 -5.05
N ALA A 412 -6.60 -2.89 -5.29
CA ALA A 412 -7.91 -2.96 -5.92
C ALA A 412 -8.13 -1.77 -6.85
N LEU A 413 -8.75 -2.01 -8.00
CA LEU A 413 -8.98 -1.02 -9.06
C LEU A 413 -7.68 -0.30 -9.48
N GLY A 414 -6.56 -1.02 -9.46
CA GLY A 414 -5.23 -0.50 -9.80
C GLY A 414 -4.52 0.27 -8.68
N LYS A 415 -5.16 0.46 -7.52
CA LYS A 415 -4.62 1.24 -6.39
C LYS A 415 -4.31 0.39 -5.16
N TRP A 416 -3.17 0.65 -4.52
CA TRP A 416 -2.86 0.09 -3.20
C TRP A 416 -3.71 0.74 -2.11
N VAL A 417 -4.38 -0.12 -1.34
CA VAL A 417 -5.18 0.21 -0.17
C VAL A 417 -4.49 -0.35 1.06
N ARG A 418 -4.35 0.46 2.11
CA ARG A 418 -3.79 0.07 3.39
C ARG A 418 -4.86 -0.01 4.46
N LEU A 419 -4.91 -1.14 5.15
CA LEU A 419 -5.62 -1.32 6.42
C LEU A 419 -4.59 -1.41 7.55
N ALA A 420 -4.78 -0.66 8.63
CA ALA A 420 -3.88 -0.66 9.78
C ALA A 420 -4.63 -1.06 11.04
N ASP A 421 -3.99 -1.88 11.88
CA ASP A 421 -4.50 -2.26 13.19
C ASP A 421 -4.46 -1.07 14.16
N ASN A 422 -5.58 -0.81 14.81
CA ASN A 422 -5.73 0.27 15.79
C ASN A 422 -5.30 -0.13 17.21
N GLY A 423 -4.70 -1.31 17.42
CA GLY A 423 -4.28 -1.74 18.76
C GLY A 423 -5.37 -2.44 19.57
N ARG A 424 -6.62 -2.43 19.11
CA ARG A 424 -7.75 -3.16 19.74
C ARG A 424 -8.20 -4.40 18.98
N GLY A 425 -7.42 -4.83 18.00
CA GLY A 425 -7.73 -5.96 17.16
C GLY A 425 -8.72 -5.60 16.07
N GLN A 426 -8.72 -4.35 15.60
CA GLN A 426 -9.53 -3.89 14.47
C GLN A 426 -8.61 -3.30 13.39
N LEU A 427 -8.74 -3.82 12.17
CA LEU A 427 -8.11 -3.24 10.98
C LEU A 427 -9.00 -2.11 10.46
N VAL A 428 -8.41 -0.93 10.30
CA VAL A 428 -9.11 0.27 9.87
C VAL A 428 -8.48 0.82 8.59
N GLY A 429 -9.30 0.98 7.55
CA GLY A 429 -8.97 1.70 6.32
C GLY A 429 -9.64 3.08 6.27
N LYS A 430 -9.42 3.83 5.19
CA LYS A 430 -10.23 5.05 4.94
C LYS A 430 -11.69 4.65 4.68
N PRO A 431 -12.67 5.58 4.81
CA PRO A 431 -14.07 5.27 4.52
C PRO A 431 -14.23 4.63 3.13
N GLY A 432 -14.90 3.47 3.06
CA GLY A 432 -15.12 2.72 1.82
C GLY A 432 -13.94 1.84 1.37
N GLN A 433 -12.82 1.83 2.11
CA GLN A 433 -11.63 1.01 1.78
C GLN A 433 -11.59 -0.35 2.48
N GLY A 434 -12.64 -0.71 3.21
CA GLY A 434 -12.68 -1.96 3.97
C GLY A 434 -12.15 -1.82 5.39
N GLY A 435 -12.13 -2.95 6.09
CA GLY A 435 -11.75 -3.05 7.50
C GLY A 435 -11.71 -4.52 7.94
N GLY A 436 -11.49 -4.76 9.22
CA GLY A 436 -11.33 -6.13 9.69
C GLY A 436 -11.05 -6.27 11.17
N THR A 437 -10.67 -7.48 11.59
CA THR A 437 -10.26 -7.79 12.96
C THR A 437 -8.95 -8.56 12.99
N VAL A 438 -8.21 -8.38 14.08
CA VAL A 438 -6.98 -9.10 14.42
C VAL A 438 -7.16 -9.70 15.80
N ASN A 439 -6.91 -11.00 15.93
CA ASN A 439 -6.88 -11.68 17.21
C ASN A 439 -5.42 -11.93 17.62
N TYR A 440 -4.89 -11.14 18.55
CA TYR A 440 -3.49 -11.24 18.99
C TYR A 440 -3.13 -12.57 19.66
N ALA A 441 -4.10 -13.26 20.27
CA ALA A 441 -3.87 -14.51 20.97
C ALA A 441 -3.71 -15.70 20.01
N THR A 442 -4.35 -15.64 18.84
CA THR A 442 -4.33 -16.72 17.84
C THR A 442 -3.55 -16.35 16.57
N GLY A 443 -3.31 -15.06 16.34
CA GLY A 443 -2.78 -14.54 15.09
C GLY A 443 -3.79 -14.53 13.95
N ALA A 444 -5.08 -14.83 14.19
CA ALA A 444 -6.10 -14.82 13.15
C ALA A 444 -6.42 -13.39 12.71
N VAL A 445 -6.41 -13.15 11.41
CA VAL A 445 -6.77 -11.88 10.78
C VAL A 445 -7.95 -12.12 9.85
N VAL A 446 -9.03 -11.36 10.06
CA VAL A 446 -10.18 -11.31 9.18
C VAL A 446 -10.21 -9.94 8.52
N MET A 447 -10.04 -9.89 7.22
CA MET A 447 -10.11 -8.68 6.42
C MET A 447 -11.35 -8.73 5.52
N THR A 448 -12.07 -7.62 5.44
CA THR A 448 -13.07 -7.34 4.40
C THR A 448 -12.57 -6.17 3.56
N ALA A 449 -12.20 -6.43 2.31
CA ALA A 449 -11.76 -5.42 1.35
C ALA A 449 -12.93 -4.51 0.94
N GLY A 450 -12.67 -3.22 0.71
CA GLY A 450 -13.69 -2.28 0.22
C GLY A 450 -14.07 -2.46 -1.24
N ALA A 451 -13.19 -3.09 -2.03
CA ALA A 451 -13.38 -3.45 -3.43
C ALA A 451 -12.69 -4.80 -3.68
N LEU A 452 -13.09 -5.52 -4.73
CA LEU A 452 -12.45 -6.79 -5.10
C LEU A 452 -10.96 -6.57 -5.34
N PRO A 453 -10.05 -7.31 -4.66
CA PRO A 453 -8.64 -7.25 -4.95
C PRO A 453 -8.33 -7.63 -6.41
N ASP A 454 -7.40 -6.95 -7.04
CA ASP A 454 -7.07 -7.17 -8.45
C ASP A 454 -6.44 -8.56 -8.65
N LEU A 455 -6.79 -9.27 -9.71
CA LEU A 455 -6.18 -10.57 -10.03
C LEU A 455 -4.70 -10.42 -10.36
N GLN A 456 -3.90 -11.45 -10.04
CA GLN A 456 -2.44 -11.44 -10.17
C GLN A 456 -1.74 -10.36 -9.32
N SER A 457 -2.46 -9.67 -8.44
CA SER A 457 -1.88 -8.82 -7.40
C SER A 457 -1.64 -9.61 -6.10
N SER A 458 -1.25 -8.90 -5.04
CA SER A 458 -0.91 -9.50 -3.76
C SER A 458 -1.58 -8.78 -2.60
N VAL A 459 -2.03 -9.56 -1.61
CA VAL A 459 -2.31 -9.07 -0.26
C VAL A 459 -1.02 -9.19 0.54
N LEU A 460 -0.39 -8.06 0.82
CA LEU A 460 0.85 -7.96 1.58
C LEU A 460 0.54 -7.65 3.03
N ILE A 461 1.18 -8.37 3.95
CA ILE A 461 0.91 -8.28 5.37
C ILE A 461 2.23 -7.98 6.07
N GLY A 462 2.22 -7.00 6.98
CA GLY A 462 3.38 -6.63 7.80
C GLY A 462 2.99 -6.52 9.27
N TRP A 463 3.79 -7.03 10.21
CA TRP A 463 3.51 -6.92 11.64
C TRP A 463 4.75 -7.05 12.53
N GLY A 464 4.71 -6.49 13.73
CA GLY A 464 5.71 -6.71 14.78
C GLY A 464 5.29 -7.84 15.72
N THR A 465 6.21 -8.40 16.50
CA THR A 465 5.91 -9.47 17.47
C THR A 465 6.50 -9.20 18.86
N PRO A 466 5.80 -9.55 19.95
CA PRO A 466 6.38 -9.57 21.28
C PRO A 466 7.23 -10.83 21.54
N ALA A 467 7.22 -11.84 20.66
CA ALA A 467 7.88 -13.13 20.88
C ALA A 467 9.41 -13.04 21.05
N LEU A 468 10.01 -11.91 20.68
CA LEU A 468 11.45 -11.65 20.80
C LEU A 468 11.83 -10.95 22.11
N ALA A 469 10.87 -10.77 23.02
CA ALA A 469 11.08 -10.13 24.31
C ALA A 469 10.38 -10.85 25.44
N GLU A 470 10.94 -10.72 26.64
CA GLU A 470 10.45 -11.35 27.86
C GLU A 470 10.36 -10.32 28.98
N ALA A 471 9.21 -10.27 29.66
CA ALA A 471 9.03 -9.43 30.84
C ALA A 471 9.62 -10.11 32.07
N ARG A 472 10.45 -9.38 32.82
CA ARG A 472 11.19 -9.88 34.00
C ARG A 472 10.63 -9.36 35.32
N THR A 473 9.37 -8.94 35.33
CA THR A 473 8.73 -8.47 36.56
C THR A 473 8.56 -9.62 37.54
N GLY A 474 8.99 -9.41 38.80
CA GLY A 474 8.89 -10.42 39.85
C GLY A 474 10.05 -11.43 39.88
N ASP A 475 11.10 -11.23 39.09
CA ASP A 475 12.30 -12.07 39.13
C ASP A 475 13.00 -11.94 40.49
N THR A 476 12.98 -13.03 41.26
CA THR A 476 13.56 -13.10 42.62
C THR A 476 15.05 -13.40 42.63
N SER A 477 15.65 -13.71 41.46
CA SER A 477 17.09 -13.93 41.33
C SER A 477 17.90 -12.62 41.37
N ILE A 478 17.24 -11.47 41.17
CA ILE A 478 17.84 -10.14 41.25
C ILE A 478 18.29 -9.85 42.68
N ALA A 479 19.59 -9.97 42.91
CA ALA A 479 20.21 -9.80 44.21
C ALA A 479 20.18 -8.32 44.66
N PRO A 480 20.22 -8.07 45.98
CA PRO A 480 20.37 -6.72 46.51
C PRO A 480 21.59 -6.00 45.93
N PRO A 481 21.54 -4.67 45.78
CA PRO A 481 22.63 -3.89 45.22
C PRO A 481 23.95 -4.07 46.00
N ALA A 482 25.08 -4.12 45.30
CA ALA A 482 26.42 -4.23 45.86
C ALA A 482 27.25 -2.95 45.59
N LEU A 483 28.20 -2.64 46.47
CA LEU A 483 29.15 -1.55 46.27
C LEU A 483 30.34 -2.09 45.47
N HIS A 484 30.71 -1.40 44.40
CA HIS A 484 31.86 -1.72 43.58
C HIS A 484 32.82 -0.54 43.55
N PHE A 485 34.09 -0.76 43.90
CA PHE A 485 35.12 0.27 43.86
C PHE A 485 36.48 -0.33 43.52
N ILE A 486 37.42 0.54 43.16
CA ILE A 486 38.79 0.18 42.83
C ILE A 486 39.70 0.89 43.84
N LEU A 487 40.66 0.15 44.38
CA LEU A 487 41.68 0.68 45.27
C LEU A 487 42.71 1.52 44.50
N GLY A 488 43.32 2.50 45.15
CA GLY A 488 44.30 3.39 44.52
C GLY A 488 45.55 2.69 44.00
N ASN A 489 45.89 1.51 44.54
CA ASN A 489 46.99 0.68 44.09
C ASN A 489 46.52 -0.72 43.72
N SER A 490 47.00 -1.21 42.57
CA SER A 490 46.91 -2.60 42.12
C SER A 490 47.88 -3.50 42.89
N GLY A 491 47.70 -4.82 42.82
CA GLY A 491 48.65 -5.77 43.44
C GLY A 491 48.51 -5.85 44.96
N VAL A 492 47.26 -5.90 45.45
CA VAL A 492 46.93 -6.01 46.86
C VAL A 492 47.37 -7.36 47.41
N VAL A 493 48.10 -7.36 48.52
CA VAL A 493 48.59 -8.58 49.16
C VAL A 493 47.41 -9.38 49.72
N PRO A 494 47.24 -10.66 49.34
CA PRO A 494 46.18 -11.51 49.89
C PRO A 494 46.20 -11.58 51.42
N GLY A 495 45.06 -11.30 52.03
CA GLY A 495 44.83 -11.32 53.48
C GLY A 495 45.10 -9.99 54.18
N SER A 496 45.64 -8.98 53.47
CA SER A 496 46.02 -7.70 54.09
C SER A 496 44.89 -6.66 54.13
N ALA A 497 43.89 -6.79 53.25
CA ALA A 497 42.90 -5.73 53.05
C ALA A 497 41.85 -5.66 54.17
N GLN A 498 41.62 -4.44 54.66
CA GLN A 498 40.60 -4.11 55.64
C GLN A 498 39.86 -2.83 55.22
N PHE A 499 38.54 -2.85 55.31
CA PHE A 499 37.69 -1.69 54.98
C PHE A 499 36.78 -1.33 56.15
N THR A 500 36.60 -0.04 56.39
CA THR A 500 35.62 0.47 57.36
C THR A 500 34.55 1.27 56.64
N LEU A 501 33.28 0.95 56.89
CA LEU A 501 32.11 1.69 56.42
C LEU A 501 31.19 2.03 57.59
N ARG A 502 30.49 3.16 57.53
CA ARG A 502 29.55 3.59 58.56
C ARG A 502 28.13 3.19 58.18
N VAL A 503 27.46 2.47 59.06
CA VAL A 503 26.11 1.95 58.87
C VAL A 503 25.27 2.27 60.10
N ALA A 504 24.17 3.01 59.93
CA ALA A 504 23.30 3.43 61.02
C ALA A 504 24.06 4.12 62.18
N GLY A 505 25.06 4.93 61.84
CA GLY A 505 25.89 5.65 62.81
C GLY A 505 26.98 4.84 63.52
N ALA A 506 27.19 3.56 63.16
CA ALA A 506 28.25 2.72 63.71
C ALA A 506 29.24 2.24 62.64
N ASP A 507 30.51 2.09 63.00
CA ASP A 507 31.55 1.64 62.08
C ASP A 507 31.54 0.10 61.96
N VAL A 508 31.46 -0.39 60.73
CA VAL A 508 31.42 -1.81 60.38
C VAL A 508 32.72 -2.17 59.65
N GLN A 509 33.42 -3.17 60.18
CA GLN A 509 34.67 -3.69 59.61
C GLN A 509 34.40 -4.76 58.56
N VAL A 510 35.16 -4.69 57.46
CA VAL A 510 35.26 -5.69 56.41
C VAL A 510 36.69 -6.22 56.40
N THR A 511 36.88 -7.53 56.52
CA THR A 511 38.20 -8.15 56.55
C THR A 511 38.38 -9.13 55.40
N ASP A 512 39.57 -9.15 54.82
CA ASP A 512 39.95 -10.10 53.77
C ASP A 512 40.31 -11.48 54.36
N ASN A 513 39.81 -12.55 53.73
CA ASN A 513 40.07 -13.93 54.11
C ASN A 513 41.32 -14.54 53.43
N GLY A 514 42.01 -13.79 52.56
CA GLY A 514 43.23 -14.24 51.87
C GLY A 514 43.01 -15.15 50.66
N THR A 515 41.75 -15.41 50.29
CA THR A 515 41.35 -16.19 49.10
C THR A 515 40.44 -15.37 48.17
N GLY A 516 40.48 -14.04 48.31
CA GLY A 516 39.71 -13.06 47.55
C GLY A 516 38.26 -12.93 48.02
N GLY A 517 37.95 -13.35 49.25
CA GLY A 517 36.64 -13.21 49.88
C GLY A 517 36.67 -12.19 51.03
N LEU A 518 35.67 -11.33 51.09
CA LEU A 518 35.56 -10.28 52.12
C LEU A 518 34.47 -10.63 53.14
N LEU A 519 34.86 -10.62 54.41
CA LEU A 519 34.03 -10.98 55.56
C LEU A 519 33.48 -9.71 56.21
N ILE A 520 32.15 -9.66 56.42
CA ILE A 520 31.48 -8.60 57.19
C ILE A 520 30.75 -9.27 58.34
N ALA A 521 31.10 -8.91 59.58
CA ALA A 521 30.60 -9.57 60.79
C ALA A 521 30.77 -11.11 60.76
N GLY A 522 31.88 -11.60 60.21
CA GLY A 522 32.19 -13.03 60.10
C GLY A 522 31.47 -13.79 58.97
N ALA A 523 30.61 -13.13 58.20
CA ALA A 523 29.94 -13.71 57.03
C ALA A 523 30.61 -13.25 55.72
N LEU A 524 30.81 -14.17 54.78
CA LEU A 524 31.31 -13.83 53.44
C LEU A 524 30.27 -12.99 52.69
N ARG A 525 30.61 -11.73 52.43
CA ARG A 525 29.69 -10.70 51.92
C ARG A 525 30.31 -9.87 50.79
N GLY A 526 31.50 -10.21 50.31
CA GLY A 526 32.16 -9.51 49.22
C GLY A 526 33.33 -10.30 48.65
N THR A 527 33.99 -9.70 47.66
CA THR A 527 35.15 -10.26 46.97
C THR A 527 36.15 -9.16 46.64
N ILE A 528 37.43 -9.53 46.57
CA ILE A 528 38.51 -8.66 46.11
C ILE A 528 39.31 -9.37 45.00
N SER A 529 39.64 -8.62 43.95
CA SER A 529 40.64 -9.00 42.95
C SER A 529 41.96 -8.37 43.32
N TYR A 530 42.90 -9.19 43.79
CA TYR A 530 44.19 -8.72 44.29
C TYR A 530 45.04 -8.05 43.21
N THR A 531 45.03 -8.59 42.00
CA THR A 531 45.82 -8.05 40.89
C THR A 531 45.34 -6.66 40.48
N THR A 532 44.02 -6.47 40.33
CA THR A 532 43.45 -5.21 39.83
C THR A 532 43.09 -4.21 40.92
N GLY A 533 42.95 -4.65 42.17
CA GLY A 533 42.44 -3.83 43.28
C GLY A 533 40.93 -3.60 43.23
N GLU A 534 40.19 -4.33 42.38
CA GLU A 534 38.73 -4.26 42.31
C GLU A 534 38.09 -4.94 43.52
N VAL A 535 37.13 -4.27 44.14
CA VAL A 535 36.43 -4.75 45.32
C VAL A 535 34.92 -4.68 45.09
N MET A 536 34.22 -5.75 45.48
CA MET A 536 32.77 -5.80 45.58
C MET A 536 32.37 -6.16 47.00
N ILE A 537 31.48 -5.38 47.62
CA ILE A 537 30.90 -5.69 48.95
C ILE A 537 29.38 -5.52 48.93
N ARG A 538 28.68 -6.46 49.56
CA ARG A 538 27.22 -6.47 49.70
C ARG A 538 26.85 -6.52 51.18
N PRO A 539 26.91 -5.38 51.90
CA PRO A 539 26.58 -5.34 53.31
C PRO A 539 25.08 -5.59 53.54
N SER A 540 24.73 -6.13 54.71
CA SER A 540 23.31 -6.41 55.07
C SER A 540 22.47 -5.14 55.20
N ALA A 541 23.11 -4.02 55.54
CA ALA A 541 22.55 -2.68 55.47
C ALA A 541 23.54 -1.80 54.70
N LEU A 542 23.04 -0.98 53.76
CA LEU A 542 23.91 -0.10 53.00
C LEU A 542 24.48 1.02 53.89
N PRO A 543 25.67 1.54 53.55
CA PRO A 543 26.28 2.64 54.29
C PRO A 543 25.42 3.90 54.31
N ASP A 544 25.63 4.71 55.35
CA ASP A 544 25.03 6.03 55.47
C ASP A 544 25.53 6.93 54.31
N ALA A 545 24.70 7.88 53.86
CA ALA A 545 24.99 8.67 52.66
C ALA A 545 26.24 9.58 52.79
N ASP A 546 26.67 9.86 54.02
CA ASP A 546 27.89 10.60 54.37
C ASP A 546 29.08 9.68 54.72
N SER A 547 28.92 8.36 54.65
CA SER A 547 30.01 7.42 54.90
C SER A 547 31.13 7.60 53.86
N GLN A 548 32.37 7.64 54.32
CA GLN A 548 33.54 7.40 53.48
C GLN A 548 34.01 5.97 53.66
N LEU A 549 34.65 5.41 52.65
CA LEU A 549 35.24 4.09 52.71
C LEU A 549 36.71 4.22 53.09
N ALA A 550 37.03 3.96 54.36
CA ALA A 550 38.42 3.90 54.81
C ALA A 550 39.01 2.53 54.45
N CYS A 551 40.07 2.53 53.66
CA CYS A 551 40.73 1.33 53.15
C CYS A 551 42.16 1.26 53.70
N ALA A 552 42.52 0.13 54.30
CA ALA A 552 43.88 -0.18 54.73
C ALA A 552 44.30 -1.51 54.12
N TYR A 553 45.43 -1.55 53.41
CA TYR A 553 45.92 -2.76 52.76
C TYR A 553 47.42 -2.67 52.49
N GLU A 554 48.05 -3.81 52.23
CA GLU A 554 49.41 -3.89 51.72
C GLU A 554 49.36 -4.16 50.21
N TYR A 555 50.27 -3.56 49.45
CA TYR A 555 50.37 -3.77 48.01
C TYR A 555 51.82 -4.04 47.59
N GLY A 556 51.97 -4.82 46.52
CA GLY A 556 53.24 -5.13 45.87
C GLY A 556 53.19 -4.84 44.37
N GLN A 557 54.20 -5.29 43.64
CA GLN A 557 54.24 -5.12 42.18
C GLN A 557 53.29 -6.14 41.51
N ALA A 558 52.23 -5.63 40.87
CA ALA A 558 51.41 -6.44 39.97
C ALA A 558 52.14 -6.62 38.63
N LEU A 559 52.29 -7.86 38.20
CA LEU A 559 52.79 -8.24 36.88
C LEU A 559 51.61 -8.59 35.96
N ALA A 560 51.77 -8.34 34.67
CA ALA A 560 50.81 -8.72 33.65
C ALA A 560 51.52 -9.31 32.44
N ALA A 561 50.88 -10.27 31.79
CA ALA A 561 51.32 -10.85 30.53
C ALA A 561 50.12 -11.28 29.69
N THR A 562 50.40 -11.71 28.47
CA THR A 562 49.43 -12.33 27.59
C THR A 562 49.98 -13.64 27.09
N ALA A 563 49.10 -14.62 26.89
CA ALA A 563 49.42 -15.87 26.22
C ALA A 563 48.43 -16.10 25.07
N GLN A 564 48.91 -16.71 23.99
CA GLN A 564 48.08 -17.22 22.91
C GLN A 564 48.28 -18.73 22.77
N PRO A 565 47.84 -19.52 23.75
CA PRO A 565 48.00 -20.97 23.69
C PRO A 565 47.08 -21.55 22.60
N VAL A 566 47.52 -22.66 22.00
CA VAL A 566 46.70 -23.42 21.05
C VAL A 566 45.88 -24.43 21.86
N PRO A 567 44.54 -24.43 21.77
CA PRO A 567 43.71 -25.39 22.48
C PRO A 567 43.93 -26.82 21.97
N ASP A 568 43.89 -27.79 22.87
CA ASP A 568 43.85 -29.20 22.52
C ASP A 568 42.45 -29.61 22.00
N GLY A 569 42.33 -30.88 21.59
CA GLY A 569 41.08 -31.44 21.10
C GLY A 569 39.95 -31.52 22.13
N ALA A 570 40.20 -31.17 23.39
CA ALA A 570 39.25 -31.10 24.51
C ALA A 570 39.01 -29.66 25.02
N GLY A 571 39.61 -28.63 24.39
CA GLY A 571 39.47 -27.23 24.82
C GLY A 571 40.38 -26.83 25.99
N GLY A 572 41.32 -27.69 26.36
CA GLY A 572 42.36 -27.42 27.35
C GLY A 572 43.54 -26.67 26.73
N VAL A 573 44.16 -25.79 27.51
CA VAL A 573 45.37 -25.06 27.16
C VAL A 573 46.39 -25.16 28.28
N ALA A 574 47.66 -25.27 27.92
CA ALA A 574 48.77 -25.27 28.86
C ALA A 574 49.77 -24.17 28.48
N PHE A 575 50.20 -23.38 29.46
CA PHE A 575 51.22 -22.34 29.28
C PHE A 575 51.91 -22.05 30.61
N VAL A 576 53.00 -21.29 30.57
CA VAL A 576 53.78 -20.94 31.76
C VAL A 576 53.84 -19.42 31.86
N VAL A 577 53.61 -18.85 33.05
CA VAL A 577 53.84 -17.42 33.27
C VAL A 577 55.32 -17.07 33.10
N SER A 578 55.60 -15.86 32.61
CA SER A 578 56.96 -15.43 32.28
C SER A 578 57.90 -15.24 33.49
N GLN A 579 57.35 -15.09 34.70
CA GLN A 579 58.11 -14.87 35.93
C GLN A 579 57.43 -15.57 37.13
N GLY A 580 58.20 -16.33 37.90
CA GLY A 580 57.76 -17.01 39.12
C GLY A 580 58.86 -17.01 40.18
N PRO A 581 58.58 -17.47 41.42
CA PRO A 581 57.35 -18.13 41.87
C PRO A 581 56.15 -17.18 42.07
N ILE A 582 54.96 -17.62 41.67
CA ILE A 582 53.69 -16.88 41.81
C ILE A 582 53.25 -16.89 43.29
N ARG A 583 52.82 -15.75 43.81
CA ARG A 583 52.16 -15.65 45.11
C ARG A 583 50.78 -16.30 45.06
N ALA A 584 50.53 -17.27 45.93
CA ALA A 584 49.24 -17.94 46.03
C ALA A 584 48.10 -16.93 46.26
N GLY A 585 46.99 -17.11 45.55
CA GLY A 585 45.81 -16.25 45.56
C GLY A 585 45.87 -15.04 44.62
N SER A 586 47.01 -14.75 43.98
CA SER A 586 47.21 -13.50 43.22
C SER A 586 46.93 -13.57 41.71
N LEU A 587 46.68 -14.75 41.13
CA LEU A 587 46.53 -14.96 39.70
C LEU A 587 45.09 -14.62 39.24
N LEU A 588 44.99 -13.76 38.23
CA LEU A 588 43.77 -13.43 37.48
C LEU A 588 43.97 -13.74 36.00
N LEU A 589 42.97 -14.32 35.36
CA LEU A 589 42.91 -14.64 33.94
C LEU A 589 41.66 -14.03 33.30
N ASP A 590 41.80 -13.50 32.08
CA ASP A 590 40.73 -12.87 31.31
C ASP A 590 40.86 -13.21 29.82
N TRP A 591 39.81 -13.76 29.23
CA TRP A 591 39.76 -14.12 27.81
C TRP A 591 38.34 -14.09 27.26
N THR A 592 38.18 -14.35 25.97
CA THR A 592 36.87 -14.46 25.33
C THR A 592 36.62 -15.86 24.79
N VAL A 593 35.36 -16.28 24.84
CA VAL A 593 34.86 -17.50 24.22
C VAL A 593 33.72 -17.15 23.28
N SER A 594 33.54 -17.96 22.24
CA SER A 594 32.34 -17.90 21.40
C SER A 594 31.37 -18.99 21.82
N ILE A 595 30.09 -18.65 21.91
CA ILE A 595 29.02 -19.64 22.03
C ILE A 595 28.14 -19.54 20.79
N SER A 596 27.86 -20.68 20.20
CA SER A 596 26.87 -20.81 19.14
C SER A 596 26.23 -22.18 19.26
N ASP A 597 24.91 -22.18 19.22
CA ASP A 597 24.12 -23.39 19.10
C ASP A 597 23.08 -23.16 18.00
N SER A 598 22.74 -24.24 17.30
CA SER A 598 21.77 -24.24 16.23
C SER A 598 20.89 -25.48 16.35
N PRO A 599 20.03 -25.56 17.40
CA PRO A 599 19.21 -26.75 17.63
C PRO A 599 18.36 -27.15 16.40
N ASP A 600 17.93 -26.14 15.63
CA ASP A 600 17.09 -26.31 14.44
C ASP A 600 17.90 -26.30 13.12
N GLY A 601 19.24 -26.42 13.17
CA GLY A 601 20.12 -26.42 11.99
C GLY A 601 20.31 -25.06 11.30
N MET A 602 19.71 -23.99 11.85
CA MET A 602 19.82 -22.63 11.32
C MET A 602 21.09 -21.90 11.77
N PRO A 603 21.71 -21.06 10.91
CA PRO A 603 22.83 -20.22 11.31
C PRO A 603 22.41 -19.28 12.46
N SER A 604 23.18 -19.27 13.55
CA SER A 604 22.99 -18.35 14.67
C SER A 604 24.22 -17.46 14.83
N ILE A 605 24.00 -16.19 15.19
CA ILE A 605 25.11 -15.25 15.45
C ILE A 605 25.94 -15.81 16.62
N PRO A 606 27.25 -16.10 16.43
CA PRO A 606 28.11 -16.49 17.53
C PRO A 606 28.16 -15.37 18.57
N GLN A 607 27.73 -15.66 19.79
CA GLN A 607 27.79 -14.68 20.87
C GLN A 607 29.18 -14.76 21.51
N ILE A 608 29.86 -13.63 21.58
CA ILE A 608 31.13 -13.54 22.29
C ILE A 608 30.83 -13.31 23.78
N LYS A 609 31.41 -14.13 24.64
CA LYS A 609 31.33 -13.98 26.10
C LYS A 609 32.74 -13.79 26.65
N ARG A 610 32.93 -12.78 27.50
CA ARG A 610 34.15 -12.59 28.28
C ARG A 610 34.16 -13.56 29.47
N VAL A 611 35.29 -14.17 29.76
CA VAL A 611 35.49 -15.11 30.87
C VAL A 611 36.56 -14.55 31.78
N ILE A 612 36.26 -14.47 33.06
CA ILE A 612 37.21 -14.08 34.10
C ILE A 612 37.38 -15.26 35.05
N ALA A 613 38.62 -15.65 35.35
CA ALA A 613 38.94 -16.70 36.32
C ALA A 613 40.08 -16.28 37.25
N LYS A 614 40.14 -16.86 38.45
CA LYS A 614 41.18 -16.57 39.45
C LYS A 614 41.67 -17.85 40.12
N ASP A 615 42.83 -17.82 40.74
CA ASP A 615 43.26 -18.94 41.60
C ASP A 615 42.64 -18.88 43.01
N ASP A 616 42.52 -20.04 43.66
CA ASP A 616 41.90 -20.19 44.99
C ASP A 616 42.91 -20.18 46.16
N GLY A 617 44.19 -19.96 45.87
CA GLY A 617 45.29 -20.07 46.85
C GLY A 617 45.71 -21.51 47.19
N GLN A 618 45.01 -22.52 46.66
CA GLN A 618 45.29 -23.96 46.86
C GLN A 618 45.79 -24.64 45.58
N GLY A 619 46.05 -23.86 44.53
CA GLY A 619 46.55 -24.33 43.24
C GLY A 619 45.45 -24.63 42.22
N ASN A 620 44.18 -24.34 42.51
CA ASN A 620 43.09 -24.47 41.54
C ASN A 620 42.76 -23.12 40.91
N ILE A 621 42.30 -23.14 39.66
CA ILE A 621 41.78 -21.97 38.93
C ILE A 621 40.27 -22.12 38.80
N VAL A 622 39.53 -21.15 39.31
CA VAL A 622 38.06 -21.15 39.34
C VAL A 622 37.55 -19.96 38.52
N ALA A 623 36.53 -20.20 37.69
CA ALA A 623 35.79 -19.13 37.05
C ALA A 623 35.26 -18.14 38.10
N VAL A 624 35.17 -16.87 37.73
CA VAL A 624 34.53 -15.80 38.51
C VAL A 624 33.29 -15.34 37.76
N SER A 625 33.44 -15.09 36.46
CA SER A 625 32.30 -14.71 35.62
C SER A 625 32.44 -15.16 34.17
N VAL A 626 31.29 -15.36 33.51
CA VAL A 626 31.17 -15.60 32.07
C VAL A 626 30.06 -14.71 31.52
N GLY A 627 30.38 -13.86 30.54
CA GLY A 627 29.41 -12.93 29.96
C GLY A 627 28.83 -11.94 30.98
N GLY A 628 29.59 -11.61 32.03
CA GLY A 628 29.12 -10.77 33.14
C GLY A 628 28.39 -11.54 34.25
N GLN A 629 28.05 -12.82 34.04
CA GLN A 629 27.35 -13.64 35.02
C GLN A 629 28.31 -14.37 35.95
N ALA A 630 28.03 -14.39 37.25
CA ALA A 630 28.87 -15.09 38.22
C ALA A 630 28.84 -16.61 37.97
N LEU A 631 30.02 -17.23 37.90
CA LEU A 631 30.18 -18.67 37.68
C LEU A 631 31.26 -19.18 38.60
N ALA A 632 31.01 -20.24 39.38
CA ALA A 632 31.98 -20.87 40.27
C ALA A 632 32.27 -22.31 39.82
N VAL A 633 33.00 -22.44 38.71
CA VAL A 633 33.38 -23.73 38.11
C VAL A 633 34.90 -23.85 38.13
N LEU A 634 35.41 -25.01 38.55
CA LEU A 634 36.82 -25.34 38.45
C LEU A 634 37.21 -25.43 36.97
N LEU A 635 38.09 -24.54 36.52
CA LEU A 635 38.58 -24.50 35.15
C LEU A 635 40.00 -25.04 35.00
N GLY A 636 40.77 -25.19 36.08
CA GLY A 636 42.15 -25.64 35.91
C GLY A 636 42.99 -25.62 37.17
N SER A 637 44.30 -25.61 36.98
CA SER A 637 45.29 -25.62 38.07
C SER A 637 46.49 -24.74 37.75
N VAL A 638 47.10 -24.16 38.78
CA VAL A 638 48.36 -23.41 38.72
C VAL A 638 49.40 -24.02 39.67
N ASN A 639 50.63 -24.17 39.19
CA ASN A 639 51.78 -24.53 40.03
C ASN A 639 52.54 -23.26 40.43
N TYR A 640 52.43 -22.85 41.69
CA TYR A 640 53.02 -21.59 42.16
C TYR A 640 54.55 -21.52 42.06
N THR A 641 55.26 -22.64 42.18
CA THR A 641 56.74 -22.67 42.12
C THR A 641 57.26 -22.53 40.70
N THR A 642 56.62 -23.20 39.75
CA THR A 642 57.08 -23.24 38.34
C THR A 642 56.36 -22.25 37.44
N GLY A 643 55.19 -21.75 37.85
CA GLY A 643 54.33 -20.89 37.05
C GLY A 643 53.54 -21.62 35.95
N ALA A 644 53.55 -22.96 35.93
CA ALA A 644 52.81 -23.73 34.95
C ALA A 644 51.30 -23.68 35.22
N ILE A 645 50.52 -23.37 34.19
CA ILE A 645 49.04 -23.28 34.21
C ILE A 645 48.49 -24.31 33.23
N ASN A 646 47.54 -25.11 33.71
CA ASN A 646 46.66 -25.94 32.88
C ASN A 646 45.24 -25.40 33.03
N LEU A 647 44.63 -24.97 31.94
CA LEU A 647 43.35 -24.27 31.94
C LEU A 647 42.40 -24.85 30.90
N GLN A 648 41.17 -25.12 31.30
CA GLN A 648 40.04 -25.42 30.44
C GLN A 648 39.48 -24.10 29.88
N ALA A 649 40.13 -23.56 28.84
CA ALA A 649 39.79 -22.26 28.26
C ALA A 649 38.50 -22.30 27.42
N GLY A 650 38.11 -23.49 26.93
CA GLY A 650 36.85 -23.77 26.26
C GLY A 650 36.23 -25.09 26.72
N ARG A 651 35.20 -25.53 26.03
CA ARG A 651 34.43 -26.76 26.28
C ARG A 651 33.82 -26.92 27.69
N PHE A 652 33.59 -25.80 28.38
CA PHE A 652 32.76 -25.78 29.57
C PHE A 652 31.37 -25.24 29.23
N ILE A 653 30.38 -25.58 30.06
CA ILE A 653 28.98 -25.26 29.80
C ILE A 653 28.64 -23.84 30.26
N VAL A 654 28.11 -23.03 29.33
CA VAL A 654 27.42 -21.78 29.62
C VAL A 654 25.92 -22.08 29.70
N LYS A 655 25.30 -21.75 30.83
CA LYS A 655 23.90 -22.09 31.10
C LYS A 655 22.94 -21.02 30.60
N GLU A 656 21.71 -21.44 30.31
CA GLU A 656 20.57 -20.57 30.00
C GLU A 656 20.82 -19.54 28.87
N VAL A 657 21.44 -19.99 27.79
CA VAL A 657 21.62 -19.17 26.60
C VAL A 657 20.32 -19.16 25.79
N SER A 658 19.82 -17.96 25.50
CA SER A 658 18.65 -17.75 24.65
C SER A 658 19.04 -17.91 23.18
N VAL A 659 18.47 -18.92 22.51
CA VAL A 659 18.64 -19.15 21.06
C VAL A 659 17.28 -19.14 20.35
N PRO A 660 17.16 -18.49 19.18
CA PRO A 660 15.89 -18.44 18.46
C PRO A 660 15.42 -19.83 18.03
N LYS A 661 14.12 -20.07 18.12
CA LYS A 661 13.43 -21.29 17.68
C LYS A 661 12.72 -21.02 16.36
N TYR A 662 13.00 -21.85 15.36
CA TYR A 662 12.41 -21.71 14.03
C TYR A 662 11.48 -22.86 13.68
N GLU A 663 10.55 -22.60 12.77
CA GLU A 663 9.67 -23.59 12.17
C GLU A 663 9.49 -23.28 10.68
N VAL A 664 9.30 -24.31 9.87
CA VAL A 664 8.90 -24.20 8.46
C VAL A 664 7.37 -24.21 8.37
N ASP A 665 6.79 -23.21 7.74
CA ASP A 665 5.35 -23.15 7.51
C ASP A 665 4.90 -24.12 6.39
N THR A 666 3.59 -24.25 6.19
CA THR A 666 3.01 -25.11 5.14
C THR A 666 3.37 -24.69 3.71
N ARG A 667 4.03 -23.54 3.53
CA ARG A 667 4.47 -22.98 2.24
C ARG A 667 6.00 -23.07 2.08
N GLY A 668 6.69 -23.81 2.96
CA GLY A 668 8.14 -24.02 2.91
C GLY A 668 8.97 -22.84 3.42
N ARG A 669 8.37 -21.90 4.16
CA ARG A 669 9.03 -20.66 4.61
C ARG A 669 9.40 -20.72 6.07
N TRP A 670 10.55 -20.16 6.40
CA TRP A 670 11.06 -20.12 7.76
C TRP A 670 10.49 -18.95 8.54
N ARG A 671 9.98 -19.24 9.74
CA ARG A 671 9.53 -18.24 10.69
C ARG A 671 10.09 -18.52 12.08
N VAL A 672 10.32 -17.46 12.84
CA VAL A 672 10.62 -17.57 14.27
C VAL A 672 9.32 -17.80 15.02
N ILE A 673 9.31 -18.77 15.94
CA ILE A 673 8.14 -19.11 16.76
C ILE A 673 8.39 -18.94 18.26
N GLY A 674 9.62 -18.65 18.66
CA GLY A 674 10.01 -18.43 20.04
C GLY A 674 11.52 -18.56 20.21
N TYR A 675 11.94 -19.05 21.37
CA TYR A 675 13.34 -19.29 21.71
C TYR A 675 13.46 -20.49 22.65
N TYR A 676 14.63 -21.13 22.64
CA TYR A 676 15.03 -22.11 23.65
C TYR A 676 15.97 -21.48 24.67
N ARG A 677 15.95 -22.00 25.90
CA ARG A 677 17.03 -21.81 26.87
C ARG A 677 17.82 -23.10 26.95
N VAL A 678 19.03 -23.06 26.41
CA VAL A 678 19.90 -24.23 26.32
C VAL A 678 21.22 -23.98 27.00
N ASN A 679 21.85 -25.08 27.39
CA ASN A 679 23.20 -25.09 27.91
C ASN A 679 24.15 -25.27 26.73
N VAL A 680 24.92 -24.23 26.41
CA VAL A 680 25.80 -24.21 25.23
C VAL A 680 27.24 -24.39 25.67
N GLU A 681 27.98 -25.21 24.93
CA GLU A 681 29.40 -25.39 25.13
C GLU A 681 30.19 -24.17 24.62
N ALA A 682 31.03 -23.58 25.49
CA ALA A 682 31.91 -22.48 25.11
C ALA A 682 33.04 -22.95 24.18
N LYS A 683 33.30 -22.23 23.09
CA LYS A 683 34.40 -22.52 22.16
C LYS A 683 35.52 -21.49 22.32
N PHE A 684 36.73 -21.99 22.57
CA PHE A 684 37.95 -21.21 22.56
C PHE A 684 38.67 -21.41 21.23
N SER A 685 38.93 -20.32 20.51
CA SER A 685 39.56 -20.34 19.19
C SER A 685 41.08 -20.19 19.29
N ALA A 686 41.82 -20.87 18.42
CA ALA A 686 43.25 -20.63 18.28
C ALA A 686 43.52 -19.16 17.90
N GLY A 687 44.48 -18.52 18.56
CA GLY A 687 44.78 -17.09 18.39
C GLY A 687 44.00 -16.17 19.33
N THR A 688 43.05 -16.67 20.12
CA THR A 688 42.46 -15.88 21.22
C THR A 688 43.53 -15.59 22.28
N ILE A 689 43.58 -14.33 22.73
CA ILE A 689 44.50 -13.90 23.79
C ILE A 689 43.91 -14.22 25.16
N ILE A 690 44.72 -14.82 26.02
CA ILE A 690 44.48 -14.91 27.46
C ILE A 690 45.35 -13.84 28.12
N SER A 691 44.71 -12.82 28.66
CA SER A 691 45.36 -11.82 29.52
C SER A 691 45.46 -12.38 30.93
N MET A 692 46.61 -12.18 31.56
CA MET A 692 46.86 -12.66 32.91
C MET A 692 47.57 -11.60 33.74
N GLY A 693 47.30 -11.60 35.04
CA GLY A 693 48.09 -10.81 35.99
C GLY A 693 48.25 -11.51 37.32
N TRP A 694 49.40 -11.30 37.97
CA TRP A 694 49.82 -12.01 39.17
C TRP A 694 50.85 -11.20 39.99
N MET A 695 51.24 -11.72 41.16
CA MET A 695 52.33 -11.19 41.98
C MET A 695 53.38 -12.26 42.26
N LEU A 696 54.61 -11.88 42.58
CA LEU A 696 55.66 -12.82 42.97
C LEU A 696 55.71 -13.03 44.49
N VAL A 697 56.23 -14.19 44.90
CA VAL A 697 56.56 -14.46 46.30
C VAL A 697 57.83 -13.68 46.68
N GLY A 698 57.79 -12.98 47.82
CA GLY A 698 58.97 -12.29 48.38
C GLY A 698 59.21 -10.87 47.87
N ASP A 699 58.39 -10.36 46.93
CA ASP A 699 58.45 -8.96 46.50
C ASP A 699 58.22 -7.98 47.66
N ALA A 700 58.86 -6.81 47.55
CA ALA A 700 58.71 -5.71 48.50
C ALA A 700 57.23 -5.25 48.55
N GLN A 701 56.74 -5.05 49.77
CA GLN A 701 55.36 -4.63 50.04
C GLN A 701 55.35 -3.27 50.70
N ALA A 702 54.38 -2.44 50.35
CA ALA A 702 54.14 -1.16 50.97
C ALA A 702 52.72 -1.10 51.55
N ALA A 703 52.55 -0.41 52.67
CA ALA A 703 51.23 -0.17 53.24
C ALA A 703 50.58 1.04 52.56
N ALA A 704 49.28 0.93 52.26
CA ALA A 704 48.43 2.02 51.81
C ALA A 704 47.28 2.23 52.80
N ASN A 705 47.01 3.50 53.09
CA ASN A 705 45.80 3.92 53.77
C ASN A 705 45.14 5.01 52.91
N GLU A 706 43.91 4.78 52.48
CA GLU A 706 43.18 5.72 51.64
C GLU A 706 41.72 5.84 52.07
N SER A 707 41.14 7.02 51.81
CA SER A 707 39.72 7.28 52.02
C SER A 707 39.07 7.49 50.66
N LEU A 708 38.21 6.56 50.27
CA LEU A 708 37.47 6.62 49.01
C LEU A 708 36.05 7.18 49.26
N PRO A 709 35.51 7.97 48.33
CA PRO A 709 34.09 8.33 48.39
C PRO A 709 33.24 7.07 48.26
N LEU A 710 32.03 7.11 48.83
CA LEU A 710 31.10 6.00 48.71
C LEU A 710 30.78 5.76 47.22
N PRO A 711 31.05 4.55 46.68
CA PRO A 711 30.77 4.28 45.28
C PRO A 711 29.28 4.15 45.01
N PRO A 712 28.85 4.25 43.74
CA PRO A 712 27.49 3.90 43.34
C PRO A 712 27.16 2.47 43.75
N VAL A 713 25.90 2.22 44.09
CA VAL A 713 25.44 0.85 44.34
C VAL A 713 25.00 0.23 43.02
N GLN A 714 25.60 -0.91 42.70
CA GLN A 714 25.38 -1.63 41.46
C GLN A 714 24.33 -2.73 41.64
N LEU A 715 23.35 -2.75 40.74
CA LEU A 715 22.27 -3.73 40.68
C LEU A 715 22.35 -4.47 39.34
N LEU A 716 22.50 -5.80 39.40
CA LEU A 716 22.45 -6.66 38.23
C LEU A 716 21.00 -7.07 37.98
N LEU A 717 20.41 -6.59 36.89
CA LEU A 717 19.01 -6.78 36.52
C LEU A 717 18.77 -8.07 35.73
N THR A 718 19.82 -8.69 35.17
CA THR A 718 19.75 -9.94 34.40
C THR A 718 20.72 -11.02 34.95
N PRO A 719 20.63 -11.44 36.23
CA PRO A 719 21.65 -12.27 36.87
C PRO A 719 21.66 -13.76 36.48
N THR A 720 20.67 -14.22 35.71
CA THR A 720 20.50 -15.63 35.31
C THR A 720 20.65 -15.84 33.81
N ILE A 721 20.71 -14.75 33.05
CA ILE A 721 20.63 -14.74 31.59
C ILE A 721 21.56 -13.68 31.01
N SER A 722 21.81 -13.76 29.70
CA SER A 722 22.70 -12.83 29.01
C SER A 722 22.01 -11.99 27.94
N ASP A 723 20.67 -11.86 28.05
CA ASP A 723 19.86 -11.04 27.15
C ASP A 723 20.05 -9.55 27.45
N SER A 724 19.93 -8.73 26.41
CA SER A 724 19.98 -7.27 26.54
C SER A 724 18.67 -6.70 27.08
N ILE A 725 18.73 -5.61 27.84
CA ILE A 725 17.55 -4.88 28.30
C ILE A 725 17.02 -3.98 27.19
N VAL A 726 15.70 -3.93 27.00
CA VAL A 726 15.06 -2.95 26.11
C VAL A 726 15.10 -1.57 26.76
N PRO A 727 15.72 -0.55 26.12
CA PRO A 727 15.78 0.79 26.67
C PRO A 727 14.41 1.39 26.97
N GLY A 728 14.30 2.11 28.09
CA GLY A 728 13.07 2.74 28.59
C GLY A 728 12.10 1.79 29.29
N SER A 729 12.39 0.49 29.36
CA SER A 729 11.49 -0.51 29.94
C SER A 729 11.67 -0.73 31.45
N VAL A 730 12.72 -0.18 32.06
CA VAL A 730 13.14 -0.49 33.42
C VAL A 730 12.46 0.44 34.42
N ARG A 731 11.77 -0.19 35.38
CA ARG A 731 11.20 0.46 36.56
C ARG A 731 11.35 -0.45 37.76
N PHE A 732 11.95 0.05 38.82
CA PHE A 732 12.06 -0.68 40.07
C PHE A 732 11.93 0.23 41.29
N THR A 733 11.45 -0.32 42.39
CA THR A 733 11.45 0.36 43.68
C THR A 733 12.63 -0.11 44.52
N PHE A 734 13.30 0.85 45.12
CA PHE A 734 14.42 0.62 46.00
C PHE A 734 14.43 1.68 47.10
N LYS A 735 14.44 1.23 48.37
CA LYS A 735 14.38 2.09 49.57
C LYS A 735 13.31 3.19 49.50
N GLY A 736 12.11 2.81 49.06
CA GLY A 736 10.94 3.69 48.98
C GLY A 736 10.91 4.66 47.79
N LEU A 737 11.98 4.71 46.99
CA LEU A 737 12.02 5.48 45.74
C LEU A 737 11.72 4.57 44.55
N THR A 738 11.06 5.13 43.53
CA THR A 738 10.85 4.46 42.24
C THR A 738 11.84 5.03 41.24
N TYR A 739 12.65 4.16 40.66
CA TYR A 739 13.63 4.48 39.63
C TYR A 739 13.07 4.08 38.27
N VAL A 740 13.26 4.93 37.28
CA VAL A 740 12.94 4.68 35.87
C VAL A 740 14.15 4.97 35.01
N ASP A 741 14.36 4.20 33.95
CA ASP A 741 15.42 4.48 33.00
C ASP A 741 14.95 5.40 31.87
N ARG A 742 15.84 6.30 31.45
CA ARG A 742 15.64 7.22 30.32
C ARG A 742 16.97 7.47 29.64
N ASN A 743 17.10 7.01 28.40
CA ASN A 743 18.26 7.25 27.54
C ASN A 743 19.61 6.91 28.22
N GLY A 744 19.70 5.74 28.87
CA GLY A 744 20.90 5.28 29.60
C GLY A 744 21.10 5.90 31.00
N GLY A 745 20.30 6.90 31.38
CA GLY A 745 20.26 7.46 32.74
C GLY A 745 19.15 6.84 33.59
N LEU A 746 19.36 6.78 34.91
CA LEU A 746 18.34 6.41 35.90
C LEU A 746 17.85 7.68 36.60
N TYR A 747 16.53 7.81 36.70
CA TYR A 747 15.88 8.94 37.35
C TYR A 747 14.89 8.44 38.40
N HIS A 748 14.78 9.15 39.53
CA HIS A 748 13.73 8.92 40.52
C HIS A 748 12.88 10.18 40.72
N SER A 749 11.77 10.02 41.43
CA SER A 749 10.86 11.13 41.78
C SER A 749 10.41 11.94 40.56
N ILE A 750 9.95 11.25 39.52
CA ILE A 750 9.42 11.90 38.32
C ILE A 750 8.21 12.77 38.70
N ASP A 751 8.30 14.07 38.44
CA ASP A 751 7.21 15.01 38.60
C ASP A 751 6.11 14.67 37.58
N PRO A 752 4.90 14.30 38.03
CA PRO A 752 3.75 14.02 37.17
C PRO A 752 3.37 15.17 36.22
N VAL A 753 3.69 16.41 36.57
CA VAL A 753 3.25 17.62 35.84
C VAL A 753 4.28 18.05 34.82
N SER A 754 5.54 18.22 35.22
CA SER A 754 6.62 18.67 34.32
C SER A 754 7.34 17.53 33.60
N GLY A 755 7.20 16.28 34.07
CA GLY A 755 7.95 15.13 33.58
C GLY A 755 9.42 15.12 34.03
N ALA A 756 9.87 16.13 34.78
CA ALA A 756 11.23 16.24 35.29
C ALA A 756 11.51 15.17 36.35
N GLY A 757 12.69 14.55 36.30
CA GLY A 757 13.15 13.57 37.27
C GLY A 757 14.46 14.01 37.91
N ILE A 758 14.74 13.48 39.10
CA ILE A 758 16.04 13.67 39.75
C ILE A 758 16.97 12.57 39.25
N TYR A 759 18.09 12.95 38.63
CA TYR A 759 19.11 12.02 38.15
C TYR A 759 19.71 11.24 39.33
N ALA A 760 19.83 9.93 39.15
CA ALA A 760 20.16 8.98 40.21
C ALA A 760 21.12 7.88 39.80
N GLY A 761 21.73 7.99 38.61
CA GLY A 761 22.74 7.07 38.11
C GLY A 761 22.54 6.68 36.66
N SER A 762 23.09 5.54 36.25
CA SER A 762 23.12 5.08 34.85
C SER A 762 22.76 3.60 34.72
N ILE A 763 22.41 3.18 33.50
CA ILE A 763 22.15 1.79 33.17
C ILE A 763 22.92 1.36 31.92
N ASP A 764 23.53 0.18 31.99
CA ASP A 764 24.11 -0.52 30.84
C ASP A 764 23.11 -1.59 30.39
N TYR A 765 22.48 -1.35 29.24
CA TYR A 765 21.48 -2.25 28.68
C TYR A 765 22.06 -3.59 28.19
N SER A 766 23.35 -3.61 27.82
CA SER A 766 24.01 -4.81 27.32
C SER A 766 24.48 -5.73 28.43
N ALA A 767 25.06 -5.16 29.49
CA ALA A 767 25.49 -5.88 30.68
C ALA A 767 24.33 -6.18 31.65
N GLY A 768 23.20 -5.49 31.49
CA GLY A 768 22.06 -5.59 32.39
C GLY A 768 22.34 -4.99 33.77
N VAL A 769 23.16 -3.95 33.85
CA VAL A 769 23.66 -3.39 35.10
C VAL A 769 23.15 -1.96 35.32
N ALA A 770 22.51 -1.72 36.47
CA ALA A 770 22.09 -0.41 36.93
C ALA A 770 23.03 0.11 38.03
N ASN A 771 23.66 1.27 37.82
CA ASN A 771 24.49 1.94 38.81
C ASN A 771 23.68 3.06 39.47
N VAL A 772 23.38 2.94 40.76
CA VAL A 772 22.56 3.89 41.52
C VAL A 772 23.45 4.76 42.41
N THR A 773 23.46 6.07 42.16
CA THR A 773 24.30 7.05 42.89
C THR A 773 23.55 7.80 43.99
N ARG A 774 22.21 7.74 44.00
CA ARG A 774 21.36 8.37 45.02
C ARG A 774 20.27 7.41 45.48
N TRP A 775 20.15 7.24 46.80
CA TRP A 775 19.13 6.44 47.47
C TRP A 775 18.77 7.05 48.82
N THR A 776 17.60 6.68 49.37
CA THR A 776 17.17 7.10 50.71
C THR A 776 17.95 6.33 51.78
N PRO A 777 18.46 6.97 52.85
CA PRO A 777 19.04 6.25 54.00
C PRO A 777 18.03 5.35 54.72
N GLY A 778 18.49 4.24 55.32
CA GLY A 778 17.63 3.30 56.05
C GLY A 778 16.74 2.39 55.17
N GLY A 779 15.88 1.57 55.77
CA GLY A 779 14.96 0.65 55.08
C GLY A 779 15.62 -0.62 54.49
N SER A 780 14.78 -1.56 54.02
CA SER A 780 15.20 -2.84 53.42
C SER A 780 16.06 -2.63 52.17
N ASN A 781 17.08 -3.48 51.98
CA ASN A 781 17.90 -3.51 50.75
C ASN A 781 17.22 -4.32 49.62
N SER A 782 15.98 -4.76 49.79
CA SER A 782 15.20 -5.43 48.75
C SER A 782 14.87 -4.48 47.60
N VAL A 783 15.07 -4.96 46.38
CA VAL A 783 14.62 -4.30 45.15
C VAL A 783 13.35 -5.00 44.69
N GLN A 784 12.35 -4.23 44.27
CA GLN A 784 11.19 -4.80 43.57
C GLN A 784 11.15 -4.28 42.14
N ILE A 785 11.26 -5.18 41.17
CA ILE A 785 11.08 -4.86 39.76
C ILE A 785 9.59 -4.68 39.48
N GLN A 786 9.20 -3.49 39.03
CA GLN A 786 7.83 -3.17 38.61
C GLN A 786 7.66 -3.32 37.10
N SER A 787 8.74 -3.09 36.34
CA SER A 787 8.81 -3.26 34.90
C SER A 787 10.25 -3.54 34.49
N LEU A 788 10.47 -4.52 33.63
CA LEU A 788 11.76 -4.81 33.01
C LEU A 788 11.50 -5.70 31.80
N LEU A 789 11.97 -5.30 30.63
CA LEU A 789 11.85 -6.08 29.42
C LEU A 789 13.25 -6.42 28.89
N THR A 790 13.50 -7.70 28.67
CA THR A 790 14.72 -8.17 28.01
C THR A 790 14.41 -8.59 26.59
N ARG A 791 15.30 -8.27 25.65
CA ARG A 791 15.20 -8.66 24.24
C ARG A 791 16.30 -9.65 23.90
N ILE A 792 15.89 -10.68 23.16
CA ILE A 792 16.75 -11.72 22.61
C ILE A 792 17.44 -11.18 21.35
N ALA A 793 18.61 -11.71 21.01
CA ALA A 793 19.33 -11.37 19.78
C ALA A 793 18.42 -11.44 18.53
N ASP A 794 18.73 -10.63 17.51
CA ASP A 794 17.94 -10.55 16.28
C ASP A 794 17.85 -11.93 15.60
N PRO A 795 16.65 -12.51 15.43
CA PRO A 795 16.48 -13.81 14.80
C PRO A 795 16.77 -13.79 13.29
N GLY A 796 16.90 -12.61 12.66
CA GLY A 796 17.02 -12.48 11.21
C GLY A 796 15.77 -12.94 10.45
N THR A 797 15.79 -12.76 9.13
CA THR A 797 14.73 -13.21 8.22
C THR A 797 15.31 -13.93 7.00
N ALA A 798 14.60 -14.95 6.51
CA ALA A 798 14.96 -15.68 5.29
C ALA A 798 14.23 -15.16 4.04
N SER A 799 13.18 -14.36 4.22
CA SER A 799 12.38 -13.79 3.12
C SER A 799 11.70 -12.49 3.51
N VAL A 800 11.48 -11.61 2.55
CA VAL A 800 10.76 -10.33 2.75
C VAL A 800 9.79 -10.09 1.60
N PHE A 801 8.59 -9.59 1.94
CA PHE A 801 7.52 -9.26 1.02
C PHE A 801 7.11 -7.80 1.22
N PHE A 802 7.07 -7.00 0.16
CA PHE A 802 6.78 -5.56 0.27
C PHE A 802 6.28 -4.98 -1.04
N ARG A 803 5.72 -3.77 -0.97
CA ARG A 803 5.47 -2.91 -2.15
C ARG A 803 6.46 -1.77 -2.20
N THR A 804 6.82 -1.34 -3.40
CA THR A 804 7.61 -0.12 -3.61
C THR A 804 6.78 1.14 -3.30
N PRO A 805 7.42 2.28 -2.98
CA PRO A 805 6.72 3.54 -2.71
C PRO A 805 5.93 4.14 -3.89
N GLY A 806 6.11 3.59 -5.09
CA GLY A 806 5.40 4.01 -6.30
C GLY A 806 5.33 2.86 -7.30
N SER A 807 4.33 2.94 -8.17
CA SER A 807 4.07 2.01 -9.27
C SER A 807 3.46 2.77 -10.46
N PRO A 808 3.63 2.29 -11.71
CA PRO A 808 4.49 1.17 -12.12
C PRO A 808 5.99 1.51 -12.10
N LEU A 809 6.83 0.48 -11.97
CA LEU A 809 8.29 0.52 -11.99
C LEU A 809 8.82 0.33 -13.43
N ARG A 810 10.02 0.84 -13.70
CA ARG A 810 10.75 0.60 -14.94
C ARG A 810 11.35 -0.82 -14.95
N PRO A 811 11.00 -1.66 -15.95
CA PRO A 811 11.59 -2.99 -16.08
C PRO A 811 13.12 -2.97 -16.18
N GLY A 812 13.77 -3.90 -15.48
CA GLY A 812 15.24 -4.03 -15.45
C GLY A 812 15.96 -3.02 -14.55
N ASN A 813 15.25 -2.13 -13.85
CA ASN A 813 15.83 -1.12 -12.97
C ASN A 813 15.37 -1.34 -11.52
N PHE A 814 15.88 -2.40 -10.92
CA PHE A 814 15.67 -2.73 -9.51
C PHE A 814 16.96 -3.27 -8.89
N THR A 815 17.34 -2.76 -7.73
CA THR A 815 18.50 -3.19 -6.95
C THR A 815 18.11 -3.45 -5.51
N LEU A 816 18.71 -4.45 -4.89
CA LEU A 816 18.54 -4.78 -3.48
C LEU A 816 19.90 -4.98 -2.81
N ARG A 817 20.03 -4.52 -1.56
CA ARG A 817 21.14 -4.85 -0.66
C ARG A 817 20.61 -5.36 0.68
N ALA A 818 21.29 -6.33 1.26
CA ALA A 818 20.99 -6.89 2.58
C ALA A 818 22.28 -7.36 3.26
N THR A 819 22.27 -7.58 4.58
CA THR A 819 23.42 -8.11 5.32
C THR A 819 23.00 -9.38 6.06
N THR A 820 23.74 -10.48 5.86
CA THR A 820 23.56 -11.74 6.60
C THR A 820 23.82 -11.57 8.09
N LEU A 821 23.32 -12.50 8.91
CA LEU A 821 23.60 -12.50 10.36
C LEU A 821 25.10 -12.57 10.69
N ASP A 822 25.92 -13.15 9.80
CA ASP A 822 27.38 -13.24 9.94
C ASP A 822 28.12 -11.99 9.40
N GLY A 823 27.41 -10.96 8.97
CA GLY A 823 27.98 -9.68 8.53
C GLY A 823 28.37 -9.61 7.04
N ILE A 824 28.08 -10.64 6.23
CA ILE A 824 28.32 -10.64 4.79
C ILE A 824 27.24 -9.82 4.07
N GLN A 825 27.64 -8.87 3.23
CA GLN A 825 26.72 -8.08 2.40
C GLN A 825 26.28 -8.86 1.15
N LEU A 826 24.98 -8.89 0.92
CA LEU A 826 24.32 -9.44 -0.26
C LEU A 826 23.84 -8.30 -1.15
N THR A 827 23.93 -8.51 -2.46
CA THR A 827 23.36 -7.62 -3.47
C THR A 827 22.61 -8.43 -4.52
N ALA A 828 21.53 -7.86 -5.05
CA ALA A 828 20.72 -8.47 -6.10
C ALA A 828 20.17 -7.42 -7.06
N VAL A 829 19.90 -7.83 -8.29
CA VAL A 829 19.27 -7.01 -9.33
C VAL A 829 18.14 -7.78 -9.99
N ALA A 830 17.14 -7.09 -10.52
CA ALA A 830 16.09 -7.73 -11.31
C ALA A 830 16.30 -7.55 -12.80
N ASP A 831 15.97 -8.58 -13.59
CA ASP A 831 16.01 -8.55 -15.06
C ASP A 831 14.74 -7.90 -15.67
N ILE A 832 14.55 -7.95 -16.99
CA ILE A 832 13.36 -7.37 -17.63
C ILE A 832 12.06 -8.12 -17.31
N ASN A 833 12.14 -9.39 -16.94
CA ASN A 833 11.00 -10.24 -16.61
C ASN A 833 10.61 -10.16 -15.13
N GLY A 834 11.28 -9.31 -14.35
CA GLY A 834 11.01 -9.18 -12.92
C GLY A 834 11.76 -10.18 -12.06
N VAL A 835 12.64 -11.02 -12.63
CA VAL A 835 13.36 -12.04 -11.88
C VAL A 835 14.53 -11.41 -11.14
N ILE A 836 14.48 -11.44 -9.81
CA ILE A 836 15.55 -10.96 -8.93
C ILE A 836 16.59 -12.06 -8.78
N THR A 837 17.85 -11.76 -9.12
CA THR A 837 18.98 -12.68 -8.98
C THR A 837 20.18 -12.01 -8.29
N GLY A 838 20.84 -12.78 -7.43
CA GLY A 838 22.07 -12.42 -6.73
C GLY A 838 22.75 -13.66 -6.14
N GLY A 839 24.02 -13.55 -5.73
CA GLY A 839 24.82 -14.71 -5.28
C GLY A 839 24.22 -15.52 -4.13
N SER A 840 23.35 -14.90 -3.31
CA SER A 840 22.53 -15.59 -2.30
C SER A 840 21.12 -15.02 -2.18
N VAL A 841 20.57 -14.57 -3.32
CA VAL A 841 19.27 -13.90 -3.38
C VAL A 841 18.51 -14.38 -4.60
N ARG A 842 17.24 -14.73 -4.41
CA ARG A 842 16.29 -14.97 -5.52
C ARG A 842 14.96 -14.30 -5.22
N GLY A 843 14.19 -13.99 -6.25
CA GLY A 843 12.87 -13.39 -6.04
C GLY A 843 12.21 -12.93 -7.31
N LEU A 844 11.08 -12.25 -7.15
CA LEU A 844 10.31 -11.64 -8.22
C LEU A 844 9.91 -10.22 -7.81
N VAL A 845 9.92 -9.29 -8.77
CA VAL A 845 9.30 -7.98 -8.68
C VAL A 845 8.30 -7.84 -9.81
N ASP A 846 7.09 -7.42 -9.48
CA ASP A 846 6.06 -7.08 -10.44
C ASP A 846 6.22 -5.60 -10.81
N TRP A 847 6.53 -5.35 -12.08
CA TRP A 847 6.75 -4.00 -12.60
C TRP A 847 5.51 -3.13 -12.55
N GLU A 848 4.32 -3.72 -12.63
CA GLU A 848 3.08 -2.95 -12.68
C GLU A 848 2.54 -2.65 -11.29
N THR A 849 2.48 -3.66 -10.42
CA THR A 849 1.99 -3.47 -9.05
C THR A 849 3.05 -2.83 -8.15
N GLY A 850 4.34 -3.01 -8.47
CA GLY A 850 5.45 -2.67 -7.60
C GLY A 850 5.57 -3.59 -6.38
N SER A 851 4.89 -4.74 -6.35
CA SER A 851 5.09 -5.77 -5.32
C SER A 851 6.41 -6.50 -5.58
N ALA A 852 7.08 -6.91 -4.50
CA ALA A 852 8.30 -7.71 -4.59
C ALA A 852 8.31 -8.78 -3.51
N LYS A 853 8.74 -9.98 -3.91
CA LYS A 853 9.02 -11.13 -3.06
C LYS A 853 10.49 -11.48 -3.18
N VAL A 854 11.21 -11.51 -2.06
CA VAL A 854 12.65 -11.81 -2.02
C VAL A 854 12.94 -12.89 -1.00
N GLU A 855 13.73 -13.89 -1.40
CA GLU A 855 14.21 -14.99 -0.57
C GLU A 855 15.75 -14.99 -0.56
N PHE A 856 16.32 -15.26 0.62
CA PHE A 856 17.75 -15.28 0.87
C PHE A 856 18.21 -16.73 1.10
N GLY A 857 19.28 -17.14 0.44
CA GLY A 857 19.74 -18.54 0.46
C GLY A 857 20.65 -18.90 -0.71
N THR A 858 21.00 -20.18 -0.81
CA THR A 858 21.85 -20.72 -1.89
C THR A 858 21.37 -22.10 -2.32
N MET A 859 21.54 -22.45 -3.60
CA MET A 859 21.28 -23.82 -4.06
C MET A 859 22.46 -24.72 -3.69
N ILE A 860 22.18 -25.87 -3.07
CA ILE A 860 23.18 -26.88 -2.71
C ILE A 860 22.71 -28.28 -3.12
N LEU A 861 23.62 -29.25 -3.20
CA LEU A 861 23.30 -30.63 -3.57
C LEU A 861 22.28 -31.24 -2.62
N ALA A 862 21.22 -31.85 -3.15
CA ALA A 862 20.20 -32.50 -2.34
C ALA A 862 20.72 -33.75 -1.60
N ALA A 863 21.57 -34.53 -2.28
CA ALA A 863 22.13 -35.75 -1.73
C ALA A 863 23.02 -35.47 -0.50
N GLY A 864 22.74 -36.16 0.61
CA GLY A 864 23.46 -36.03 1.88
C GLY A 864 22.90 -34.98 2.84
N ASN A 865 21.86 -34.22 2.42
CA ASN A 865 21.19 -33.22 3.25
C ASN A 865 19.76 -33.61 3.62
N GLU A 866 19.31 -34.83 3.33
CA GLU A 866 17.92 -35.27 3.52
C GLU A 866 17.48 -35.33 5.00
N GLY A 867 18.43 -35.36 5.93
CA GLY A 867 18.20 -35.31 7.37
C GLY A 867 18.18 -33.90 7.96
N GLU A 868 18.43 -32.88 7.15
CA GLU A 868 18.52 -31.50 7.61
C GLU A 868 17.12 -30.89 7.80
N PRO A 869 16.86 -30.10 8.85
CA PRO A 869 15.55 -29.50 9.12
C PRO A 869 15.04 -28.54 8.02
N TRP A 870 15.94 -28.02 7.18
CA TRP A 870 15.63 -27.13 6.06
C TRP A 870 15.39 -27.85 4.75
N PHE A 871 15.65 -29.15 4.68
CA PHE A 871 15.48 -29.92 3.47
C PHE A 871 14.00 -30.22 3.21
N ASP A 872 13.50 -29.74 2.07
CA ASP A 872 12.18 -30.11 1.57
C ASP A 872 12.37 -30.96 0.29
N PRO A 873 11.96 -32.24 0.29
CA PRO A 873 11.99 -33.09 -0.91
C PRO A 873 11.21 -32.51 -2.10
N ALA A 874 10.15 -31.74 -1.84
CA ALA A 874 9.34 -31.12 -2.89
C ALA A 874 10.00 -29.87 -3.50
N ALA A 875 11.01 -29.31 -2.83
CA ALA A 875 11.76 -28.14 -3.31
C ALA A 875 13.02 -28.50 -4.10
N VAL A 876 13.27 -29.78 -4.38
CA VAL A 876 14.42 -30.25 -5.17
C VAL A 876 14.19 -29.93 -6.65
N VAL A 877 15.11 -29.17 -7.24
CA VAL A 877 15.14 -28.84 -8.66
C VAL A 877 16.40 -29.45 -9.28
N GLY A 878 16.22 -30.50 -10.08
CA GLY A 878 17.34 -31.29 -10.59
C GLY A 878 18.02 -32.08 -9.47
N ASP A 879 19.31 -31.81 -9.23
CA ASP A 879 20.11 -32.39 -8.15
C ASP A 879 20.32 -31.44 -6.97
N GLN A 880 19.72 -30.23 -7.01
CA GLN A 880 19.93 -29.18 -6.03
C GLN A 880 18.65 -28.81 -5.27
N VAL A 881 18.82 -28.34 -4.04
CA VAL A 881 17.77 -27.88 -3.14
C VAL A 881 18.17 -26.51 -2.57
N TRP A 882 17.20 -25.64 -2.34
CA TRP A 882 17.45 -24.31 -1.79
C TRP A 882 17.68 -24.38 -0.29
N LYS A 883 18.88 -23.97 0.16
CA LYS A 883 19.21 -23.78 1.57
C LYS A 883 19.03 -22.30 1.95
N PRO A 884 18.09 -21.97 2.86
CA PRO A 884 17.86 -20.60 3.28
C PRO A 884 19.03 -20.00 4.08
N THR A 885 19.20 -18.67 3.97
CA THR A 885 20.18 -17.89 4.73
C THR A 885 19.48 -16.74 5.44
N LEU A 886 19.81 -16.51 6.71
CA LEU A 886 19.20 -15.44 7.50
C LEU A 886 19.93 -14.10 7.31
N VAL A 887 19.16 -13.04 7.07
CA VAL A 887 19.64 -11.65 6.98
C VAL A 887 19.05 -10.78 8.09
N ILE A 888 19.78 -9.74 8.50
CA ILE A 888 19.29 -8.74 9.44
C ILE A 888 18.17 -7.98 8.73
N ALA A 889 16.93 -8.05 9.24
CA ALA A 889 15.77 -7.47 8.57
C ALA A 889 15.99 -5.99 8.26
N GLY A 890 16.43 -5.21 9.27
CA GLY A 890 16.73 -3.78 9.17
C GLY A 890 17.84 -3.37 8.19
N SER A 891 18.51 -4.32 7.55
CA SER A 891 19.56 -4.07 6.55
C SER A 891 19.08 -4.19 5.11
N VAL A 892 17.81 -4.58 4.88
CA VAL A 892 17.27 -4.80 3.53
C VAL A 892 16.82 -3.47 2.93
N TYR A 893 17.58 -2.95 1.97
CA TYR A 893 17.28 -1.71 1.24
C TYR A 893 17.10 -1.99 -0.25
N ILE A 894 16.20 -1.24 -0.87
CA ILE A 894 15.93 -1.28 -2.31
C ILE A 894 16.24 0.05 -3.00
N GLY A 895 16.52 -0.04 -4.29
CA GLY A 895 16.50 1.06 -5.25
C GLY A 895 15.70 0.65 -6.48
N ALA A 896 14.87 1.54 -7.01
CA ALA A 896 14.08 1.29 -8.20
C ALA A 896 13.77 2.60 -8.95
N VAL A 897 13.35 2.50 -10.21
CA VAL A 897 12.90 3.67 -10.98
C VAL A 897 11.40 3.56 -11.21
N VAL A 898 10.64 4.60 -10.88
CA VAL A 898 9.18 4.67 -11.04
C VAL A 898 8.84 5.49 -12.28
N PHE A 899 7.92 5.01 -13.12
CA PHE A 899 7.38 5.79 -14.24
C PHE A 899 6.41 6.86 -13.74
N ARG A 900 6.51 8.05 -14.34
CA ARG A 900 5.56 9.16 -14.15
C ARG A 900 5.17 9.75 -15.50
N SER A 901 4.00 10.37 -15.59
CA SER A 901 3.62 11.16 -16.76
C SER A 901 4.30 12.54 -16.74
N ILE A 902 4.81 13.00 -17.89
CA ILE A 902 5.28 14.37 -18.08
C ILE A 902 4.05 15.29 -18.14
N PRO A 903 4.08 16.45 -17.44
CA PRO A 903 2.97 17.37 -17.49
C PRO A 903 2.89 18.06 -18.84
N LEU A 904 1.73 17.93 -19.47
CA LEU A 904 1.35 18.64 -20.67
C LEU A 904 -0.04 19.23 -20.41
N SER A 905 -0.27 20.44 -20.92
CA SER A 905 -1.52 21.16 -20.68
C SER A 905 -2.71 20.42 -21.31
N ALA A 906 -3.83 20.36 -20.58
CA ALA A 906 -5.08 19.80 -21.10
C ALA A 906 -5.60 20.53 -22.36
N VAL A 907 -5.17 21.78 -22.59
CA VAL A 907 -5.49 22.53 -23.83
C VAL A 907 -4.73 21.97 -25.03
N VAL A 908 -3.48 21.55 -24.83
CA VAL A 908 -2.64 20.99 -25.90
C VAL A 908 -3.06 19.54 -26.17
N ILE A 909 -3.25 18.76 -25.12
CA ILE A 909 -3.63 17.35 -25.23
C ILE A 909 -5.12 17.16 -25.59
N GLY A 910 -6.00 18.08 -25.19
CA GLY A 910 -7.45 17.98 -25.41
C GLY A 910 -8.26 17.31 -24.28
N LEU A 911 -7.58 16.65 -23.33
CA LEU A 911 -8.14 15.98 -22.14
C LEU A 911 -7.26 16.23 -20.91
N GLU A 912 -7.85 16.23 -19.72
CA GLU A 912 -7.12 16.35 -18.45
C GLU A 912 -6.50 15.01 -18.00
N SER A 913 -5.18 14.87 -18.18
CA SER A 913 -4.42 13.64 -17.86
C SER A 913 -4.42 13.25 -16.37
N VAL A 914 -4.63 14.20 -15.46
CA VAL A 914 -4.65 13.94 -14.01
C VAL A 914 -5.92 13.18 -13.59
N ARG A 915 -7.01 13.34 -14.35
CA ARG A 915 -8.28 12.64 -14.10
C ARG A 915 -8.34 11.26 -14.75
N LEU A 916 -7.31 10.89 -15.51
CA LEU A 916 -7.19 9.63 -16.24
C LEU A 916 -6.01 8.80 -15.67
N PRO A 917 -5.89 7.50 -15.98
CA PRO A 917 -4.77 6.68 -15.55
C PRO A 917 -3.40 7.31 -15.86
N SER A 918 -2.39 7.04 -15.02
CA SER A 918 -1.05 7.64 -15.15
C SER A 918 -0.33 7.26 -16.42
N ASP A 919 -0.67 6.11 -17.00
CA ASP A 919 -0.18 5.65 -18.29
C ASP A 919 -1.08 6.08 -19.47
N GLY A 920 -2.21 6.76 -19.22
CA GLY A 920 -3.12 7.26 -20.25
C GLY A 920 -3.92 6.18 -20.97
N ARG A 921 -3.86 4.94 -20.46
CA ARG A 921 -4.50 3.76 -21.04
C ARG A 921 -5.78 3.40 -20.30
N VAL A 922 -6.78 2.96 -21.04
CA VAL A 922 -8.08 2.52 -20.50
C VAL A 922 -8.41 1.12 -21.03
N PRO A 923 -9.08 0.27 -20.25
CA PRO A 923 -9.47 -1.05 -20.72
C PRO A 923 -10.48 -0.93 -21.86
N ALA A 924 -10.13 -1.49 -23.01
CA ALA A 924 -11.05 -1.60 -24.14
C ALA A 924 -12.01 -2.78 -23.95
N PHE A 925 -11.54 -3.85 -23.32
CA PHE A 925 -12.30 -5.06 -23.03
C PHE A 925 -12.69 -5.11 -21.55
N LYS A 926 -13.95 -5.46 -21.29
CA LYS A 926 -14.50 -5.64 -19.94
C LYS A 926 -15.42 -6.87 -19.88
N PRO A 927 -15.52 -7.54 -18.73
CA PRO A 927 -16.49 -8.62 -18.53
C PRO A 927 -17.92 -8.19 -18.91
N GLY A 928 -18.63 -9.04 -19.65
CA GLY A 928 -20.00 -8.78 -20.10
C GLY A 928 -20.13 -7.89 -21.34
N GLN A 929 -19.02 -7.39 -21.91
CA GLN A 929 -19.04 -6.72 -23.21
C GLN A 929 -19.17 -7.73 -24.35
N THR A 930 -19.88 -7.32 -25.40
CA THR A 930 -19.95 -8.06 -26.65
C THR A 930 -18.74 -7.72 -27.51
N VAL A 931 -18.07 -8.75 -28.03
CA VAL A 931 -16.94 -8.63 -28.95
C VAL A 931 -17.24 -9.35 -30.26
N LEU A 932 -16.60 -8.89 -31.32
CA LEU A 932 -16.61 -9.48 -32.65
C LEU A 932 -15.18 -9.89 -32.98
N ILE A 933 -14.92 -11.19 -33.03
CA ILE A 933 -13.67 -11.73 -33.58
C ILE A 933 -13.89 -11.84 -35.08
N HIS A 934 -13.04 -11.25 -35.91
CA HIS A 934 -13.26 -11.24 -37.36
C HIS A 934 -11.96 -11.33 -38.14
N HIS A 935 -12.05 -11.92 -39.33
CA HIS A 935 -10.92 -12.02 -40.27
C HIS A 935 -11.43 -11.78 -41.69
N THR A 936 -10.89 -10.73 -42.32
CA THR A 936 -11.26 -10.30 -43.68
C THR A 936 -10.13 -10.64 -44.67
N VAL A 937 -10.46 -11.25 -45.80
CA VAL A 937 -9.52 -11.58 -46.87
C VAL A 937 -9.95 -10.90 -48.17
N ASP A 938 -8.97 -10.32 -48.88
CA ASP A 938 -9.16 -9.66 -50.17
C ASP A 938 -8.74 -10.61 -51.31
N HIS A 939 -9.66 -10.83 -52.26
CA HIS A 939 -9.44 -11.61 -53.48
C HIS A 939 -9.46 -10.69 -54.70
N PRO A 940 -8.29 -10.28 -55.24
CA PRO A 940 -8.24 -9.49 -56.47
C PRO A 940 -8.56 -10.36 -57.69
N VAL A 941 -9.47 -9.88 -58.54
CA VAL A 941 -9.89 -10.48 -59.80
C VAL A 941 -9.51 -9.53 -60.94
N PRO A 942 -8.35 -9.74 -61.60
CA PRO A 942 -7.85 -8.84 -62.64
C PRO A 942 -8.74 -8.76 -63.89
N SER A 943 -9.39 -9.86 -64.24
CA SER A 943 -10.27 -9.97 -65.41
C SER A 943 -11.47 -10.85 -65.07
N PRO A 944 -12.55 -10.27 -64.52
CA PRO A 944 -13.80 -10.99 -64.27
C PRO A 944 -14.45 -11.42 -65.58
N ALA A 945 -14.86 -12.69 -65.67
CA ALA A 945 -15.62 -13.24 -66.80
C ALA A 945 -17.09 -13.51 -66.40
N ALA A 946 -18.01 -13.45 -67.37
CA ALA A 946 -19.41 -13.79 -67.15
C ALA A 946 -19.54 -15.25 -66.67
N GLY A 947 -20.34 -15.48 -65.62
CA GLY A 947 -20.51 -16.80 -65.00
C GLY A 947 -19.30 -17.31 -64.21
N GLN A 948 -18.23 -16.53 -64.06
CA GLN A 948 -17.06 -16.93 -63.28
C GLN A 948 -17.40 -17.01 -61.80
N THR A 949 -17.12 -18.17 -61.18
CA THR A 949 -17.22 -18.36 -59.73
C THR A 949 -15.84 -18.25 -59.07
N VAL A 950 -15.75 -17.46 -58.00
CA VAL A 950 -14.60 -17.33 -57.12
C VAL A 950 -14.95 -17.98 -55.78
N THR A 951 -14.21 -19.02 -55.40
CA THR A 951 -14.39 -19.71 -54.11
C THR A 951 -13.41 -19.15 -53.07
N PHE A 952 -13.88 -18.92 -51.84
CA PHE A 952 -13.08 -18.31 -50.78
C PHE A 952 -12.24 -19.31 -49.97
N GLY A 953 -12.56 -20.60 -50.06
CA GLY A 953 -11.84 -21.68 -49.36
C GLY A 953 -12.31 -21.91 -47.91
N ARG A 954 -13.30 -21.14 -47.44
CA ARG A 954 -14.02 -21.29 -46.17
C ARG A 954 -15.50 -20.96 -46.39
N GLY A 955 -16.40 -21.43 -45.53
CA GLY A 955 -17.84 -21.15 -45.60
C GLY A 955 -18.35 -20.34 -44.41
N ARG A 956 -19.66 -20.01 -44.42
CA ARG A 956 -20.32 -19.17 -43.39
C ARG A 956 -19.73 -17.77 -43.28
N GLN A 957 -19.65 -17.09 -44.42
CA GLN A 957 -19.25 -15.69 -44.52
C GLN A 957 -20.33 -14.81 -43.91
N SER A 958 -19.94 -13.89 -43.05
CA SER A 958 -20.88 -12.88 -42.54
C SER A 958 -21.09 -11.75 -43.54
N ALA A 959 -20.04 -11.39 -44.29
CA ALA A 959 -20.13 -10.35 -45.30
C ALA A 959 -19.23 -10.63 -46.51
N VAL A 960 -19.72 -10.25 -47.70
CA VAL A 960 -18.95 -10.18 -48.94
C VAL A 960 -19.15 -8.81 -49.57
N GLN A 961 -18.06 -8.15 -49.92
CA GLN A 961 -18.07 -6.83 -50.55
C GLN A 961 -17.26 -6.86 -51.84
N VAL A 962 -17.87 -6.38 -52.93
CA VAL A 962 -17.22 -6.30 -54.24
C VAL A 962 -16.97 -4.84 -54.57
N ARG A 963 -15.71 -4.47 -54.74
CA ARG A 963 -15.30 -3.10 -55.08
C ARG A 963 -14.37 -3.08 -56.28
N ASP A 964 -14.41 -2.00 -57.02
CA ASP A 964 -13.47 -1.75 -58.11
C ASP A 964 -12.11 -1.25 -57.57
N ALA A 965 -11.12 -1.06 -58.45
CA ALA A 965 -9.79 -0.59 -58.08
C ALA A 965 -9.75 0.84 -57.50
N LYS A 966 -10.84 1.61 -57.64
CA LYS A 966 -11.02 2.95 -57.03
C LYS A 966 -11.86 2.89 -55.75
N GLY A 967 -12.21 1.71 -55.28
CA GLY A 967 -13.02 1.50 -54.08
C GLY A 967 -14.53 1.68 -54.31
N VAL A 968 -14.99 1.85 -55.55
CA VAL A 968 -16.41 2.00 -55.88
C VAL A 968 -17.11 0.64 -55.73
N PRO A 969 -18.21 0.54 -54.95
CA PRO A 969 -18.99 -0.69 -54.85
C PRO A 969 -19.55 -1.12 -56.21
N VAL A 970 -19.34 -2.39 -56.56
CA VAL A 970 -19.96 -2.98 -57.75
C VAL A 970 -21.42 -3.27 -57.45
N ASP A 971 -22.30 -2.95 -58.40
CA ASP A 971 -23.74 -3.19 -58.29
C ASP A 971 -24.02 -4.70 -58.14
N SER A 972 -24.86 -5.07 -57.18
CA SER A 972 -25.23 -6.46 -56.91
C SER A 972 -26.00 -7.12 -58.06
N ALA A 973 -26.46 -6.36 -59.05
CA ALA A 973 -26.96 -6.93 -60.31
C ALA A 973 -25.88 -7.72 -61.08
N TRP A 974 -24.59 -7.44 -60.84
CA TRP A 974 -23.46 -8.03 -61.57
C TRP A 974 -22.81 -9.24 -60.88
N TYR A 975 -23.30 -9.64 -59.70
CA TYR A 975 -22.81 -10.82 -59.00
C TYR A 975 -23.85 -11.41 -58.04
N SER A 976 -23.71 -12.69 -57.72
CA SER A 976 -24.43 -13.36 -56.64
C SER A 976 -23.45 -14.03 -55.69
N SER A 977 -23.59 -13.81 -54.39
CA SER A 977 -22.78 -14.43 -53.34
C SER A 977 -23.52 -15.57 -52.65
N ASP A 978 -22.87 -16.73 -52.51
CA ASP A 978 -23.27 -17.82 -51.61
C ASP A 978 -22.46 -17.71 -50.32
N LEU A 979 -23.09 -17.17 -49.27
CA LEU A 979 -22.46 -16.92 -47.98
C LEU A 979 -22.27 -18.21 -47.17
N ASP A 980 -23.13 -19.21 -47.34
CA ASP A 980 -23.00 -20.47 -46.61
C ASP A 980 -21.90 -21.35 -47.23
N GLY A 981 -21.92 -21.48 -48.56
CA GLY A 981 -20.94 -22.24 -49.32
C GLY A 981 -19.60 -21.52 -49.54
N GLY A 982 -19.55 -20.20 -49.35
CA GLY A 982 -18.33 -19.39 -49.44
C GLY A 982 -17.84 -19.20 -50.87
N SER A 983 -18.71 -18.69 -51.74
CA SER A 983 -18.35 -18.35 -53.12
C SER A 983 -19.08 -17.12 -53.65
N LEU A 984 -18.52 -16.51 -54.69
CA LEU A 984 -19.17 -15.45 -55.46
C LEU A 984 -19.15 -15.78 -56.94
N THR A 985 -20.29 -15.66 -57.59
CA THR A 985 -20.44 -15.88 -59.04
C THR A 985 -20.81 -14.58 -59.73
N PHE A 986 -20.03 -14.19 -60.75
CA PHE A 986 -20.35 -13.04 -61.59
C PHE A 986 -21.53 -13.35 -62.53
N SER A 987 -22.41 -12.38 -62.74
CA SER A 987 -23.60 -12.52 -63.59
C SER A 987 -23.25 -12.90 -65.04
N ASP A 988 -24.18 -13.55 -65.74
CA ASP A 988 -24.12 -13.78 -67.18
C ASP A 988 -25.44 -13.31 -67.84
N PRO A 989 -25.44 -12.20 -68.59
CA PRO A 989 -24.29 -11.40 -69.03
C PRO A 989 -23.71 -10.49 -67.94
N LEU A 990 -22.39 -10.25 -68.00
CA LEU A 990 -21.65 -9.35 -67.11
C LEU A 990 -21.40 -7.99 -67.77
N ASN A 991 -21.72 -6.88 -67.10
CA ASN A 991 -21.34 -5.54 -67.54
C ASN A 991 -20.59 -4.77 -66.44
N LEU A 992 -19.28 -4.59 -66.64
CA LEU A 992 -18.43 -3.83 -65.72
C LEU A 992 -17.88 -2.54 -66.33
N SER A 993 -18.45 -2.02 -67.43
CA SER A 993 -17.90 -0.84 -68.13
C SER A 993 -17.87 0.44 -67.28
N ALA A 994 -18.66 0.49 -66.20
CA ALA A 994 -18.70 1.59 -65.25
C ALA A 994 -17.63 1.49 -64.14
N TYR A 995 -16.88 0.39 -64.05
CA TYR A 995 -15.96 0.08 -62.97
C TYR A 995 -14.50 -0.02 -63.46
N THR A 996 -13.56 0.24 -62.56
CA THR A 996 -12.12 0.15 -62.84
C THR A 996 -11.58 -1.21 -62.39
N LEU A 997 -11.01 -2.00 -63.31
CA LEU A 997 -10.34 -3.26 -62.97
C LEU A 997 -8.96 -3.02 -62.30
N PRO A 998 -8.44 -3.94 -61.46
CA PRO A 998 -9.04 -5.20 -61.01
C PRO A 998 -10.26 -4.99 -60.08
N ILE A 999 -11.19 -5.96 -60.07
CA ILE A 999 -12.25 -6.01 -59.04
C ILE A 999 -11.68 -6.72 -57.81
N SER A 1000 -11.84 -6.15 -56.61
CA SER A 1000 -11.48 -6.78 -55.34
C SER A 1000 -12.73 -7.32 -54.65
N ILE A 1001 -12.73 -8.61 -54.33
CA ILE A 1001 -13.78 -9.25 -53.52
C ILE A 1001 -13.24 -9.41 -52.10
N ARG A 1002 -13.83 -8.70 -51.13
CA ARG A 1002 -13.51 -8.84 -49.71
C ARG A 1002 -14.51 -9.76 -49.04
N GLU A 1003 -14.06 -10.85 -48.46
CA GLU A 1003 -14.91 -11.76 -47.70
C GLU A 1003 -14.50 -11.78 -46.22
N ARG A 1004 -15.47 -11.87 -45.33
CA ARG A 1004 -15.24 -11.86 -43.89
C ARG A 1004 -15.97 -12.99 -43.19
N VAL A 1005 -15.25 -13.68 -42.32
CA VAL A 1005 -15.80 -14.55 -41.27
C VAL A 1005 -15.75 -13.83 -39.94
N GLU A 1006 -16.74 -14.05 -39.10
CA GLU A 1006 -16.80 -13.43 -37.78
C GLU A 1006 -17.53 -14.29 -36.75
N ASP A 1007 -17.13 -14.13 -35.49
CA ASP A 1007 -17.73 -14.75 -34.32
C ASP A 1007 -18.08 -13.66 -33.30
N ARG A 1008 -19.37 -13.48 -33.06
CA ARG A 1008 -19.86 -12.62 -31.98
C ARG A 1008 -19.83 -13.40 -30.66
N ARG A 1009 -19.11 -12.87 -29.67
CA ARG A 1009 -18.92 -13.52 -28.36
C ARG A 1009 -19.10 -12.54 -27.21
N LEU A 1010 -19.31 -13.08 -26.03
CA LEU A 1010 -19.30 -12.31 -24.79
C LEU A 1010 -17.95 -12.48 -24.10
N VAL A 1011 -17.33 -11.37 -23.69
CA VAL A 1011 -16.13 -11.41 -22.87
C VAL A 1011 -16.51 -11.93 -21.49
N VAL A 1012 -15.92 -13.06 -21.09
CA VAL A 1012 -15.99 -13.56 -19.71
C VAL A 1012 -15.01 -12.74 -18.88
N GLN A 1013 -13.75 -12.70 -19.30
CA GLN A 1013 -12.73 -11.97 -18.58
C GLN A 1013 -11.54 -11.60 -19.46
N PRO A 1014 -11.07 -10.34 -19.42
CA PRO A 1014 -9.79 -9.94 -19.99
C PRO A 1014 -8.66 -10.07 -18.96
N GLN A 1015 -7.50 -10.57 -19.39
CA GLN A 1015 -6.27 -10.59 -18.60
C GLN A 1015 -5.29 -9.51 -19.07
N ILE A 1016 -4.45 -9.04 -18.15
CA ILE A 1016 -3.42 -8.03 -18.44
C ILE A 1016 -2.39 -8.50 -19.46
N THR A 1017 -2.16 -9.80 -19.50
CA THR A 1017 -1.29 -10.50 -20.45
C THR A 1017 -1.77 -10.37 -21.90
N GLY A 1018 -3.01 -9.93 -22.14
CA GLY A 1018 -3.63 -9.88 -23.45
C GLY A 1018 -4.54 -11.07 -23.76
N GLU A 1019 -4.67 -12.04 -22.85
CA GLU A 1019 -5.63 -13.14 -23.02
C GLU A 1019 -7.07 -12.65 -22.76
N ILE A 1020 -7.98 -12.85 -23.71
CA ILE A 1020 -9.39 -12.52 -23.59
C ILE A 1020 -10.21 -13.80 -23.60
N GLU A 1021 -10.78 -14.16 -22.45
CA GLU A 1021 -11.67 -15.32 -22.32
C GLU A 1021 -13.07 -14.97 -22.85
N ILE A 1022 -13.64 -15.89 -23.62
CA ILE A 1022 -14.95 -15.78 -24.28
C ILE A 1022 -15.89 -16.88 -23.82
N ASN A 1023 -17.19 -16.58 -23.84
CA ASN A 1023 -18.20 -17.45 -23.24
C ASN A 1023 -18.49 -18.75 -24.01
N THR A 1024 -18.14 -18.83 -25.29
CA THR A 1024 -18.45 -19.95 -26.18
C THR A 1024 -17.38 -20.11 -27.25
N GLY A 1025 -17.11 -21.37 -27.64
CA GLY A 1025 -16.01 -21.70 -28.56
C GLY A 1025 -16.12 -21.01 -29.92
N LEU A 1026 -14.99 -20.70 -30.53
CA LEU A 1026 -14.92 -20.14 -31.89
C LEU A 1026 -15.41 -21.14 -32.96
N THR A 1027 -15.88 -20.64 -34.10
CA THR A 1027 -16.39 -21.48 -35.20
C THR A 1027 -15.50 -21.51 -36.44
N HIS A 1028 -14.55 -20.57 -36.55
CA HIS A 1028 -13.59 -20.46 -37.66
C HIS A 1028 -12.15 -20.40 -37.17
N ASP A 1029 -11.22 -20.62 -38.10
CA ASP A 1029 -9.80 -20.33 -37.89
C ASP A 1029 -9.53 -18.83 -38.02
N TYR A 1030 -8.87 -18.26 -37.03
CA TYR A 1030 -8.44 -16.86 -36.98
C TYR A 1030 -6.91 -16.80 -36.90
N PRO A 1031 -6.22 -16.45 -38.00
CA PRO A 1031 -4.75 -16.44 -38.04
C PRO A 1031 -4.15 -15.26 -37.27
N ALA A 1032 -3.03 -15.52 -36.60
CA ALA A 1032 -2.22 -14.53 -35.91
C ALA A 1032 -1.75 -13.42 -36.87
N GLY A 1033 -1.74 -12.17 -36.40
CA GLY A 1033 -1.24 -11.04 -37.17
C GLY A 1033 -2.17 -10.53 -38.30
N GLU A 1034 -3.27 -11.23 -38.57
CA GLU A 1034 -4.26 -10.86 -39.60
C GLU A 1034 -5.66 -10.69 -39.00
N ALA A 1035 -6.10 -11.62 -38.16
CA ALA A 1035 -7.39 -11.55 -37.50
C ALA A 1035 -7.44 -10.47 -36.41
N MET A 1036 -8.65 -9.96 -36.16
CA MET A 1036 -8.92 -8.85 -35.26
C MET A 1036 -10.01 -9.22 -34.26
N ILE A 1037 -10.01 -8.55 -33.11
CA ILE A 1037 -11.08 -8.56 -32.13
C ILE A 1037 -11.55 -7.12 -31.86
N SER A 1038 -12.85 -6.90 -31.99
CA SER A 1038 -13.47 -5.59 -31.90
C SER A 1038 -14.56 -5.59 -30.83
N THR A 1039 -14.51 -4.64 -29.91
CA THR A 1039 -15.60 -4.44 -28.93
C THR A 1039 -16.78 -3.73 -29.57
N ALA A 1040 -17.99 -4.20 -29.30
CA ALA A 1040 -19.22 -3.69 -29.90
C ALA A 1040 -19.90 -2.63 -29.02
N LEU A 1041 -20.15 -1.45 -29.59
CA LEU A 1041 -21.00 -0.42 -29.00
C LEU A 1041 -22.46 -0.71 -29.36
N ARG A 1042 -23.34 -0.82 -28.37
CA ARG A 1042 -24.78 -1.03 -28.60
C ARG A 1042 -25.43 0.30 -28.98
N LEU A 1043 -25.86 0.43 -30.24
CA LEU A 1043 -26.32 1.70 -30.80
C LEU A 1043 -27.69 2.11 -30.28
N GLY A 1044 -28.56 1.14 -29.99
CA GLY A 1044 -29.90 1.40 -29.46
C GLY A 1044 -29.93 1.81 -27.98
N GLU A 1045 -28.86 1.61 -27.21
CA GLU A 1045 -28.89 1.71 -25.75
C GLU A 1045 -29.29 3.12 -25.27
N ALA A 1046 -28.82 4.16 -25.97
CA ALA A 1046 -29.24 5.55 -25.74
C ALA A 1046 -30.73 5.80 -25.98
N ASN A 1047 -31.36 4.95 -26.80
CA ASN A 1047 -32.77 4.98 -27.16
C ASN A 1047 -33.60 4.12 -26.20
N GLY A 1048 -33.01 3.52 -25.16
CA GLY A 1048 -33.69 2.61 -24.23
C GLY A 1048 -34.13 1.28 -24.83
N SER A 1049 -33.52 0.86 -25.94
CA SER A 1049 -33.78 -0.41 -26.64
C SER A 1049 -32.47 -0.99 -27.18
N LEU A 1050 -32.45 -2.25 -27.65
CA LEU A 1050 -31.33 -2.74 -28.48
C LEU A 1050 -31.52 -2.40 -29.97
N ASP A 1051 -32.70 -1.87 -30.31
CA ASP A 1051 -33.14 -1.64 -31.67
C ASP A 1051 -33.09 -0.15 -32.04
N LEU A 1052 -32.81 0.12 -33.32
CA LEU A 1052 -32.97 1.44 -33.93
C LEU A 1052 -34.28 1.48 -34.71
N GLN A 1053 -35.21 2.29 -34.20
CA GLN A 1053 -36.50 2.54 -34.82
C GLN A 1053 -37.02 3.88 -34.32
N ALA A 1054 -37.63 4.65 -35.22
CA ALA A 1054 -38.40 5.81 -34.83
C ALA A 1054 -39.73 5.38 -34.18
N ARG A 1055 -40.11 6.02 -33.07
CA ARG A 1055 -41.35 5.72 -32.34
C ARG A 1055 -41.83 6.88 -31.46
N VAL A 1056 -43.12 6.87 -31.10
CA VAL A 1056 -43.72 7.75 -30.09
C VAL A 1056 -43.70 7.06 -28.73
N LEU A 1057 -43.42 7.82 -27.68
CA LEU A 1057 -43.45 7.41 -26.28
C LEU A 1057 -44.25 8.43 -25.46
N ASN A 1058 -44.71 8.00 -24.28
CA ASN A 1058 -45.24 8.89 -23.24
C ASN A 1058 -46.33 9.85 -23.75
N LEU A 1059 -47.32 9.36 -24.50
CA LEU A 1059 -48.45 10.17 -24.93
C LEU A 1059 -49.45 10.35 -23.78
N PHE A 1060 -49.66 11.59 -23.35
CA PHE A 1060 -50.63 11.93 -22.30
C PHE A 1060 -51.17 13.36 -22.44
N ASP A 1061 -52.30 13.63 -21.81
CA ASP A 1061 -52.91 14.95 -21.74
C ASP A 1061 -52.76 15.57 -20.33
N GLN A 1062 -52.67 16.90 -20.29
CA GLN A 1062 -52.63 17.68 -19.04
C GLN A 1062 -53.56 18.90 -19.16
N MET A 1063 -54.21 19.24 -18.05
CA MET A 1063 -55.17 20.33 -17.98
C MET A 1063 -54.52 21.70 -18.22
N THR A 1064 -53.28 21.90 -17.76
CA THR A 1064 -52.58 23.18 -17.88
C THR A 1064 -51.11 22.96 -18.20
N TRP A 1065 -50.59 23.66 -19.20
CA TRP A 1065 -49.14 23.72 -19.46
C TRP A 1065 -48.40 24.49 -18.36
N THR A 1066 -47.47 23.82 -17.68
CA THR A 1066 -46.73 24.35 -16.51
C THR A 1066 -45.40 25.03 -16.85
N ASN A 1067 -45.03 25.10 -18.15
CA ASN A 1067 -43.69 25.48 -18.63
C ASN A 1067 -42.54 24.57 -18.13
N VAL A 1068 -42.87 23.36 -17.66
CA VAL A 1068 -41.88 22.35 -17.27
C VAL A 1068 -41.98 21.15 -18.21
N TRP A 1069 -40.86 20.77 -18.84
CA TRP A 1069 -40.78 19.60 -19.71
C TRP A 1069 -40.68 18.33 -18.85
N SER A 1070 -41.72 17.50 -18.91
CA SER A 1070 -41.82 16.22 -18.21
C SER A 1070 -42.34 15.15 -19.18
N SER A 1071 -41.94 13.91 -18.93
CA SER A 1071 -42.46 12.70 -19.58
C SER A 1071 -43.57 12.04 -18.74
N GLU A 1072 -43.97 12.69 -17.65
CA GLU A 1072 -45.10 12.31 -16.80
C GLU A 1072 -46.05 13.52 -16.61
N VAL A 1073 -47.32 13.22 -16.31
CA VAL A 1073 -48.36 14.24 -16.05
C VAL A 1073 -48.00 15.10 -14.84
N ILE A 1074 -47.96 16.41 -15.02
CA ILE A 1074 -47.84 17.40 -13.95
C ILE A 1074 -49.22 18.07 -13.76
N GLY A 1075 -49.80 17.90 -12.58
CA GLY A 1075 -51.12 18.45 -12.24
C GLY A 1075 -52.27 17.51 -12.57
N GLY A 1076 -53.40 18.05 -13.03
CA GLY A 1076 -54.57 17.27 -13.42
C GLY A 1076 -54.56 16.87 -14.89
N GLN A 1077 -55.21 15.75 -15.23
CA GLN A 1077 -55.47 15.34 -16.61
C GLN A 1077 -56.49 16.28 -17.28
N ALA A 1078 -56.42 16.41 -18.60
CA ALA A 1078 -57.39 17.19 -19.34
C ALA A 1078 -58.75 16.44 -19.38
N PRO A 1079 -59.88 17.14 -19.53
CA PRO A 1079 -61.19 16.49 -19.68
C PRO A 1079 -61.36 15.73 -21.00
N SER A 1080 -60.43 15.91 -21.94
CA SER A 1080 -60.40 15.29 -23.27
C SER A 1080 -59.03 14.66 -23.50
N SER A 1081 -58.98 13.53 -24.21
CA SER A 1081 -57.73 12.86 -24.58
C SER A 1081 -57.67 12.60 -26.09
N TYR A 1082 -56.47 12.43 -26.63
CA TYR A 1082 -56.26 12.09 -28.04
C TYR A 1082 -56.38 10.57 -28.23
N ASN A 1083 -57.18 10.11 -29.20
CA ASN A 1083 -57.36 8.68 -29.47
C ASN A 1083 -56.20 8.13 -30.31
N ASP A 1084 -55.08 7.83 -29.65
CA ASP A 1084 -53.89 7.23 -30.27
C ASP A 1084 -54.10 5.76 -30.67
N THR A 1085 -55.10 5.07 -30.10
CA THR A 1085 -55.36 3.64 -30.40
C THR A 1085 -55.88 3.44 -31.83
N ASP A 1086 -56.90 4.21 -32.23
CA ASP A 1086 -57.45 4.12 -33.58
C ASP A 1086 -56.70 5.02 -34.58
N TYR A 1087 -56.07 6.09 -34.08
CA TYR A 1087 -55.41 7.12 -34.90
C TYR A 1087 -54.00 7.45 -34.37
N PRO A 1088 -53.04 6.52 -34.47
CA PRO A 1088 -51.70 6.71 -33.93
C PRO A 1088 -50.97 7.87 -34.59
N ILE A 1089 -50.09 8.54 -33.83
CA ILE A 1089 -49.20 9.56 -34.39
C ILE A 1089 -48.20 8.87 -35.34
N LEU A 1090 -48.24 9.24 -36.62
CA LEU A 1090 -47.40 8.64 -37.66
C LEU A 1090 -46.05 9.36 -37.75
N LEU A 1091 -44.99 8.61 -38.02
CA LEU A 1091 -43.61 9.08 -38.11
C LEU A 1091 -42.81 8.16 -39.03
N THR A 1092 -41.62 8.60 -39.44
CA THR A 1092 -40.69 7.83 -40.31
C THR A 1092 -39.30 7.81 -39.70
N ASN A 1093 -38.50 6.77 -39.99
CA ASN A 1093 -37.11 6.70 -39.55
C ASN A 1093 -36.24 7.84 -40.12
N ALA A 1094 -36.52 8.23 -41.37
CA ALA A 1094 -35.81 9.31 -42.06
C ALA A 1094 -36.00 10.70 -41.41
N ASP A 1095 -37.21 11.00 -40.93
CA ASP A 1095 -37.60 12.39 -40.64
C ASP A 1095 -37.84 12.68 -39.16
N ALA A 1096 -38.11 11.64 -38.35
CA ALA A 1096 -38.32 11.78 -36.91
C ALA A 1096 -37.02 12.15 -36.18
N ILE A 1097 -37.13 13.06 -35.23
CA ILE A 1097 -36.04 13.44 -34.33
C ILE A 1097 -36.35 12.96 -32.91
N THR A 1098 -35.31 12.71 -32.11
CA THR A 1098 -35.51 12.49 -30.68
C THR A 1098 -35.81 13.83 -30.00
N GLU A 1099 -37.05 14.02 -29.55
CA GLU A 1099 -37.57 15.31 -29.08
C GLU A 1099 -38.77 15.09 -28.15
N ARG A 1100 -38.99 16.03 -27.22
CA ARG A 1100 -40.22 16.09 -26.43
C ARG A 1100 -41.15 17.14 -27.03
N TRP A 1101 -42.44 16.84 -27.15
CA TRP A 1101 -43.43 17.68 -27.80
C TRP A 1101 -44.55 18.11 -26.86
N ALA A 1102 -45.07 19.33 -27.07
CA ALA A 1102 -46.27 19.88 -26.45
C ALA A 1102 -47.20 20.45 -27.51
N ILE A 1103 -48.43 19.95 -27.57
CA ILE A 1103 -49.51 20.55 -28.34
C ILE A 1103 -50.35 21.38 -27.38
N ARG A 1104 -50.17 22.69 -27.37
CA ARG A 1104 -50.88 23.60 -26.45
C ARG A 1104 -52.09 24.20 -27.13
N PHE A 1105 -53.27 24.00 -26.56
CA PHE A 1105 -54.51 24.58 -27.07
C PHE A 1105 -54.58 26.08 -26.77
N THR A 1106 -54.78 26.88 -27.82
CA THR A 1106 -54.97 28.34 -27.75
C THR A 1106 -56.44 28.74 -27.87
N ALA A 1107 -57.29 27.81 -28.31
CA ALA A 1107 -58.76 27.88 -28.30
C ALA A 1107 -59.34 26.47 -28.11
N SER A 1108 -60.67 26.29 -28.19
CA SER A 1108 -61.30 24.97 -28.11
C SER A 1108 -61.00 24.06 -29.31
N THR A 1109 -60.58 24.64 -30.44
CA THR A 1109 -60.24 23.90 -31.67
C THR A 1109 -58.89 24.25 -32.26
N ALA A 1110 -58.20 25.28 -31.75
CA ALA A 1110 -56.91 25.73 -32.26
C ALA A 1110 -55.80 25.41 -31.25
N PHE A 1111 -54.64 25.00 -31.75
CA PHE A 1111 -53.48 24.66 -30.93
C PHE A 1111 -52.17 25.04 -31.64
N GLU A 1112 -51.08 25.08 -30.87
CA GLU A 1112 -49.71 25.23 -31.38
C GLU A 1112 -48.87 24.02 -31.00
N VAL A 1113 -47.91 23.66 -31.86
CA VAL A 1113 -46.97 22.56 -31.64
C VAL A 1113 -45.63 23.13 -31.22
N ILE A 1114 -45.18 22.73 -30.05
CA ILE A 1114 -43.95 23.18 -29.41
C ILE A 1114 -43.06 21.97 -29.22
N GLY A 1115 -41.84 21.99 -29.76
CA GLY A 1115 -40.78 21.07 -29.34
C GLY A 1115 -39.88 21.72 -28.30
N GLU A 1116 -39.34 20.92 -27.39
CA GLU A 1116 -38.49 21.42 -26.28
C GLU A 1116 -37.35 22.30 -26.76
N THR A 1117 -36.72 21.88 -27.85
CA THR A 1117 -35.51 22.53 -28.36
C THR A 1117 -35.74 23.25 -29.69
N VAL A 1118 -36.78 22.88 -30.44
CA VAL A 1118 -37.13 23.49 -31.74
C VAL A 1118 -38.17 24.60 -31.60
N GLY A 1119 -38.75 24.78 -30.40
CA GLY A 1119 -39.75 25.81 -30.12
C GLY A 1119 -41.07 25.56 -30.86
N ILE A 1120 -41.82 26.63 -31.13
CA ILE A 1120 -43.09 26.55 -31.88
C ILE A 1120 -42.76 26.27 -33.34
N ILE A 1121 -43.15 25.09 -33.84
CA ILE A 1121 -42.86 24.66 -35.21
C ILE A 1121 -44.08 24.73 -36.14
N ALA A 1122 -45.29 24.75 -35.59
CA ALA A 1122 -46.53 24.83 -36.35
C ALA A 1122 -47.69 25.31 -35.48
N ALA A 1123 -48.73 25.84 -36.13
CA ALA A 1123 -50.05 26.01 -35.54
C ALA A 1123 -51.04 25.13 -36.30
N GLY A 1124 -52.02 24.56 -35.59
CA GLY A 1124 -52.98 23.62 -36.14
C GLY A 1124 -54.37 23.78 -35.54
N ASN A 1125 -55.28 22.92 -35.99
CA ASN A 1125 -56.62 22.84 -35.46
C ASN A 1125 -57.12 21.40 -35.44
N THR A 1126 -58.21 21.14 -34.73
CA THR A 1126 -58.79 19.80 -34.59
C THR A 1126 -59.58 19.33 -35.83
N THR A 1127 -59.75 20.16 -36.86
CA THR A 1127 -60.58 19.85 -38.03
C THR A 1127 -59.79 19.46 -39.29
N ALA A 1128 -58.46 19.58 -39.25
CA ALA A 1128 -57.54 19.21 -40.32
C ALA A 1128 -56.34 18.40 -39.78
N ASP A 1129 -55.80 17.50 -40.61
CA ASP A 1129 -54.60 16.75 -40.25
C ASP A 1129 -53.42 17.72 -40.13
N LEU A 1130 -52.55 17.46 -39.17
CA LEU A 1130 -51.37 18.29 -38.92
C LEU A 1130 -50.11 17.50 -39.27
N SER A 1131 -49.27 18.09 -40.11
CA SER A 1131 -47.98 17.50 -40.51
C SER A 1131 -46.90 18.59 -40.51
N PRO A 1132 -46.30 18.93 -39.34
CA PRO A 1132 -45.30 19.97 -39.23
C PRO A 1132 -44.05 19.62 -40.03
N ILE A 1133 -43.61 20.49 -40.95
CA ILE A 1133 -42.48 20.22 -41.84
C ILE A 1133 -41.16 20.33 -41.09
N ASN A 1134 -40.33 19.30 -41.21
CA ASN A 1134 -38.94 19.30 -40.80
C ASN A 1134 -38.10 20.07 -41.84
N PRO A 1135 -37.51 21.22 -41.49
CA PRO A 1135 -36.71 22.01 -42.42
C PRO A 1135 -35.43 21.28 -42.88
N ARG A 1136 -35.04 20.20 -42.20
CA ARG A 1136 -33.87 19.39 -42.58
C ARG A 1136 -34.15 18.46 -43.75
N THR A 1137 -35.36 17.94 -43.86
CA THR A 1137 -35.71 16.92 -44.87
C THR A 1137 -36.80 17.37 -45.83
N ASN A 1138 -37.43 18.52 -45.58
CA ASN A 1138 -38.64 19.01 -46.26
C ASN A 1138 -39.81 18.02 -46.20
N ARG A 1139 -39.82 17.11 -45.22
CA ARG A 1139 -40.88 16.16 -44.93
C ARG A 1139 -41.40 16.36 -43.50
N PRO A 1140 -42.59 15.86 -43.15
CA PRO A 1140 -43.13 16.05 -41.81
C PRO A 1140 -42.28 15.39 -40.71
N TYR A 1141 -42.13 16.05 -39.55
CA TYR A 1141 -41.56 15.42 -38.34
C TYR A 1141 -42.40 14.23 -37.88
N PHE A 1142 -43.72 14.42 -37.92
CA PHE A 1142 -44.76 13.46 -37.61
C PHE A 1142 -46.07 13.95 -38.22
N THR A 1143 -47.08 13.08 -38.29
CA THR A 1143 -48.42 13.40 -38.77
C THR A 1143 -49.46 13.00 -37.73
N ILE A 1144 -50.34 13.94 -37.37
CA ILE A 1144 -51.45 13.75 -36.44
C ILE A 1144 -52.75 13.82 -37.23
N SER A 1145 -53.59 12.79 -37.10
CA SER A 1145 -54.89 12.72 -37.75
C SER A 1145 -55.91 13.60 -37.03
N ARG A 1146 -56.71 14.33 -37.78
CA ARG A 1146 -57.84 15.10 -37.26
C ARG A 1146 -58.87 14.24 -36.53
N GLN A 1147 -58.99 12.96 -36.92
CA GLN A 1147 -59.98 12.04 -36.37
C GLN A 1147 -59.64 11.59 -34.95
N GLY A 1148 -58.39 11.75 -34.52
CA GLY A 1148 -57.96 11.42 -33.16
C GLY A 1148 -58.38 12.46 -32.11
N TRP A 1149 -58.84 13.65 -32.52
CA TRP A 1149 -59.28 14.69 -31.59
C TRP A 1149 -60.69 14.43 -31.06
N GLY A 1150 -60.82 14.21 -29.75
CA GLY A 1150 -62.10 14.27 -29.04
C GLY A 1150 -62.66 15.69 -28.90
N ALA A 1151 -63.89 15.81 -28.43
CA ALA A 1151 -64.49 17.11 -28.04
C ALA A 1151 -64.13 17.47 -26.58
N GLY A 1152 -64.18 18.76 -26.23
CA GLY A 1152 -64.01 19.25 -24.84
C GLY A 1152 -62.67 19.94 -24.52
N TRP A 1153 -61.83 20.22 -25.53
CA TRP A 1153 -60.58 20.96 -25.33
C TRP A 1153 -60.81 22.41 -24.90
N SER A 1154 -59.95 22.90 -24.01
CA SER A 1154 -59.95 24.27 -23.50
C SER A 1154 -58.59 24.93 -23.68
N VAL A 1155 -58.56 26.26 -23.62
CA VAL A 1155 -57.31 27.03 -23.65
C VAL A 1155 -56.38 26.53 -22.54
N ASN A 1156 -55.10 26.35 -22.85
CA ASN A 1156 -54.03 25.80 -22.03
C ASN A 1156 -54.04 24.29 -21.77
N ASN A 1157 -55.06 23.54 -22.22
CA ASN A 1157 -54.94 22.09 -22.28
C ASN A 1157 -53.72 21.74 -23.16
N VAL A 1158 -52.98 20.71 -22.78
CA VAL A 1158 -51.79 20.31 -23.51
C VAL A 1158 -51.75 18.79 -23.71
N VAL A 1159 -51.48 18.36 -24.94
CA VAL A 1159 -51.09 16.98 -25.22
C VAL A 1159 -49.58 16.91 -25.30
N ARG A 1160 -49.01 15.94 -24.59
CA ARG A 1160 -47.57 15.69 -24.46
C ARG A 1160 -47.26 14.34 -25.05
N PHE A 1161 -46.15 14.26 -25.76
CA PHE A 1161 -45.59 13.01 -26.24
C PHE A 1161 -44.12 13.23 -26.55
N ASP A 1162 -43.36 12.14 -26.50
CA ASP A 1162 -41.94 12.14 -26.84
C ASP A 1162 -41.76 11.34 -28.13
N THR A 1163 -40.86 11.76 -29.01
CA THR A 1163 -40.43 10.95 -30.16
C THR A 1163 -39.01 10.50 -29.93
N VAL A 1164 -38.70 9.28 -30.37
CA VAL A 1164 -37.34 8.76 -30.50
C VAL A 1164 -37.07 8.60 -31.99
N GLY A 1165 -35.95 9.12 -32.49
CA GLY A 1165 -35.55 8.94 -33.89
C GLY A 1165 -34.84 7.61 -34.13
N GLY A 1166 -34.85 7.13 -35.38
CA GLY A 1166 -34.09 5.94 -35.81
C GLY A 1166 -32.58 6.20 -35.93
N LEU A 1167 -31.98 6.81 -34.92
CA LEU A 1167 -30.58 7.25 -34.94
C LEU A 1167 -29.86 7.01 -33.61
N ALA A 1168 -28.54 6.90 -33.65
CA ALA A 1168 -27.67 6.66 -32.50
C ALA A 1168 -26.48 7.65 -32.48
N PRO A 1169 -26.26 8.40 -31.40
CA PRO A 1169 -25.10 9.26 -31.23
C PRO A 1169 -23.85 8.46 -30.85
N ILE A 1170 -22.72 8.76 -31.48
CA ILE A 1170 -21.41 8.15 -31.18
C ILE A 1170 -20.36 9.24 -31.06
N TRP A 1171 -19.50 9.13 -30.05
CA TRP A 1171 -18.27 9.90 -29.94
C TRP A 1171 -17.08 9.05 -30.34
N MET A 1172 -16.29 9.56 -31.28
CA MET A 1172 -15.02 8.99 -31.71
C MET A 1172 -13.88 9.78 -31.07
N VAL A 1173 -12.90 9.07 -30.51
CA VAL A 1173 -11.67 9.64 -29.95
C VAL A 1173 -10.50 9.14 -30.78
N ARG A 1174 -9.78 10.08 -31.41
CA ARG A 1174 -8.48 9.81 -32.04
C ARG A 1174 -7.38 10.27 -31.10
N THR A 1175 -6.52 9.36 -30.68
CA THR A 1175 -5.32 9.64 -29.89
C THR A 1175 -4.09 9.50 -30.77
N THR A 1176 -3.31 10.56 -30.89
CA THR A 1176 -2.03 10.59 -31.61
C THR A 1176 -0.90 10.68 -30.60
N LEU A 1177 0.02 9.71 -30.62
CA LEU A 1177 1.24 9.72 -29.81
C LEU A 1177 2.35 10.55 -30.49
N PRO A 1178 3.25 11.16 -29.70
CA PRO A 1178 4.40 11.88 -30.25
C PRO A 1178 5.29 11.00 -31.14
N GLY A 1179 5.75 11.55 -32.26
CA GLY A 1179 6.71 10.90 -33.16
C GLY A 1179 6.44 11.13 -34.64
N THR A 1180 7.40 10.74 -35.47
CA THR A 1180 7.33 10.86 -36.93
C THR A 1180 6.25 9.93 -37.52
N PRO A 1181 5.45 10.39 -38.50
CA PRO A 1181 4.52 9.54 -39.25
C PRO A 1181 5.26 8.38 -39.92
N GLN A 1182 4.68 7.18 -39.85
CA GLN A 1182 5.19 6.02 -40.59
C GLN A 1182 4.60 5.92 -42.00
N GLU A 1183 3.39 6.47 -42.22
CA GLU A 1183 2.71 6.46 -43.50
C GLU A 1183 2.11 7.84 -43.84
N ALA A 1184 1.91 8.10 -45.14
CA ALA A 1184 1.36 9.36 -45.64
C ALA A 1184 -0.17 9.40 -45.64
N THR A 1185 -0.84 8.24 -45.53
CA THR A 1185 -2.29 8.12 -45.48
C THR A 1185 -2.64 7.08 -44.45
N ASP A 1186 -3.59 7.41 -43.59
CA ASP A 1186 -4.04 6.55 -42.51
C ASP A 1186 -5.57 6.49 -42.52
N SER A 1187 -6.14 5.36 -42.15
CA SER A 1187 -7.59 5.15 -42.21
C SER A 1187 -8.06 4.21 -41.10
N THR A 1188 -9.26 4.43 -40.59
CA THR A 1188 -9.94 3.49 -39.70
C THR A 1188 -11.30 3.17 -40.30
N ARG A 1189 -11.78 1.95 -40.04
CA ARG A 1189 -13.05 1.49 -40.56
C ARG A 1189 -14.06 1.31 -39.44
N PHE A 1190 -15.18 2.03 -39.52
CA PHE A 1190 -16.34 1.86 -38.66
C PHE A 1190 -17.45 1.12 -39.42
N GLU A 1191 -18.10 0.18 -38.76
CA GLU A 1191 -19.19 -0.61 -39.33
C GLU A 1191 -20.37 -0.71 -38.38
N VAL A 1192 -21.57 -0.76 -38.96
CA VAL A 1192 -22.82 -0.99 -38.25
C VAL A 1192 -23.37 -2.34 -38.68
N ILE A 1193 -23.67 -3.18 -37.69
CA ILE A 1193 -24.25 -4.51 -37.89
C ILE A 1193 -25.60 -4.54 -37.19
N GLY A 1194 -26.63 -5.02 -37.87
CA GLY A 1194 -27.97 -5.18 -37.32
C GLY A 1194 -28.81 -6.15 -38.14
N ASN A 1195 -29.88 -6.65 -37.53
CA ASN A 1195 -30.78 -7.64 -38.12
C ASN A 1195 -32.07 -6.98 -38.61
N ILE A 1196 -32.65 -7.50 -39.71
CA ILE A 1196 -33.90 -7.00 -40.29
C ILE A 1196 -35.01 -8.02 -40.06
N ALA A 1197 -36.23 -7.54 -39.77
CA ALA A 1197 -37.37 -8.43 -39.57
C ALA A 1197 -37.73 -9.21 -40.86
N GLY A 1198 -37.80 -10.54 -40.77
CA GLY A 1198 -38.27 -11.42 -41.86
C GLY A 1198 -37.16 -12.12 -42.66
N ALA A 1199 -35.89 -11.76 -42.46
CA ALA A 1199 -34.76 -12.58 -42.89
C ALA A 1199 -34.45 -13.57 -41.74
N GLN A 1200 -34.93 -14.81 -41.84
CA GLN A 1200 -34.36 -15.88 -41.03
C GLN A 1200 -32.91 -16.08 -41.50
N GLN A 1201 -31.97 -16.06 -40.53
CA GLN A 1201 -30.62 -16.55 -40.75
C GLN A 1201 -30.64 -18.01 -41.18
#